data_AF-A0A7X7C185-F1
#
_entry.id   AF-A0A7X7C185-F1
#
_cell.length_a   1.000
_cell.length_b   1.000
_cell.length_c   1.000
_cell.angle_alpha   90.00
_cell.angle_beta   90.00
_cell.angle_gamma   90.00
#
_symmetry.space_group_name_H-M   'P 1'
#
loop_
_entity.id
_entity.type
_entity.pdbx_description
1 polymer ?
#
loop_
_entity_poly.entity_id
_entity_poly.type
_entity_poly.pdbx_seq_one_letter_code
_entity_poly.pdbx_strand_id
1 'polypeptide(L)'
;MNKIFSFLLLSVLFCVNAITQNKPDWENPEVFAINKEDTRATSIPYSTEELAIKDVYESSPYFQSLNGNWKFHWVPKLSEVPEGFYEENYDVSGWDEMPVPGNWEFNGYGIPMYVNTGFGFRAKPPFIDREFSPTGTYRHEFTIPENWDGRRVYIHFEGGTNSMYLWVNGQKVGYTQNSKSPAEFDITEYIRKGENTLACQVHKFSDGSYLEDQDMWRLGGINRNVYLYSTDQVRLLDYFAHPDLDKNYKNGLFSLDVTLKNYTATKQNHSVEVSLLDKAGKKVFSQKKSTAISENGTEDIAFSGKVTNPLKWTAETPNLYTMLISLKDEKGKIIESTSHKIGFRKIEITDGQLFVNGKKVFFKGVNLHEFNTNTGQVVTREVMMRNLQLMKELNINAVRTSHYPQPPLWYKLCDEYGIYLVDEANLESHGLGYGPDNVANFPEWHAQHMDRIIRLVERDKNHASVIFWSLGNEASNGKAFFDMYDWAKARDNSRPVQYEQAYQRDRNTDVICHMYPSWESMKRDAARDLGKPYIMCEYAHAMGNSMGNFQEYWDVMRSSKNMQGGFIWEWYNHGYPEHDEQGRFYWAYGGDLKSYDKMNDNNFCMDGIISPDQNYIPHTYIVKKVYQNILFEAKDVDNGVITVINDFKFTNLSPASHTFKWVLLKNGEVAEEGTFNVSIAADSRKDVKLNLPALTKEYGVEYFLQVFAFSNQDTELVPSGFEVAKEEFELNKGTYFVAIEEEGSLTVEEQENKILVNAGDISYEFSSVDGRGLLSMKNNGRDMFRELPRLNFWRALTDNEFGEGMQYSSRIWETAGQNTIYTYKGSEETADGFNANYEVKLRGIEAKVDVIYTVNNDGSLTTTANYSALSDDLPEMLRFGMLMTLPRNYNDFTWYGRGPHENYVDRKHDTFMGVWNGKVEDQAFEYYRPQETGNKTDVRWLTLKNDQGNGIKIEGAQPLSVSATNNRPEDLDPGMTKKQQHWSDISPRNEVVLCVDLFQRGVGGLQSWGAKPLNEYRFMDKKYSYSYTISVNNN
;
A
#
# COMPACT_ATOMS: atom_id res chain seq x y z
N MET A 1 25.79 -36.44 -67.49
CA MET A 1 24.88 -36.34 -66.34
C MET A 1 25.57 -36.07 -64.99
N ASN A 2 26.90 -36.25 -64.84
CA ASN A 2 27.56 -36.11 -63.52
C ASN A 2 28.19 -34.74 -63.21
N LYS A 3 28.08 -33.72 -64.09
CA LYS A 3 28.58 -32.35 -63.80
C LYS A 3 27.49 -31.34 -63.41
N ILE A 4 26.21 -31.65 -63.67
CA ILE A 4 25.08 -30.78 -63.34
C ILE A 4 24.57 -31.04 -61.91
N PHE A 5 24.73 -32.28 -61.40
CA PHE A 5 24.31 -32.64 -60.04
C PHE A 5 25.22 -32.08 -58.93
N SER A 6 26.53 -31.97 -59.19
CA SER A 6 27.46 -31.37 -58.22
C SER A 6 27.35 -29.84 -58.14
N PHE A 7 26.89 -29.17 -59.21
CA PHE A 7 26.66 -27.73 -59.17
C PHE A 7 25.34 -27.39 -58.45
N LEU A 8 24.31 -28.23 -58.59
CA LEU A 8 23.04 -28.05 -57.87
C LEU A 8 23.18 -28.30 -56.35
N LEU A 9 24.00 -29.28 -55.93
CA LEU A 9 24.24 -29.53 -54.51
C LEU A 9 25.07 -28.42 -53.84
N LEU A 10 26.02 -27.81 -54.56
CA LEU A 10 26.80 -26.69 -54.02
C LEU A 10 25.98 -25.40 -53.93
N SER A 11 25.04 -25.15 -54.86
CA SER A 11 24.12 -24.01 -54.76
C SER A 11 23.07 -24.19 -53.67
N VAL A 12 22.63 -25.42 -53.36
CA VAL A 12 21.72 -25.68 -52.23
C VAL A 12 22.46 -25.54 -50.90
N LEU A 13 23.72 -25.99 -50.78
CA LEU A 13 24.55 -25.79 -49.58
C LEU A 13 24.95 -24.32 -49.32
N PHE A 14 25.02 -23.47 -50.34
CA PHE A 14 25.20 -22.02 -50.17
C PHE A 14 23.88 -21.25 -49.95
N CYS A 15 22.71 -21.84 -50.25
CA CYS A 15 21.42 -21.23 -49.94
C CYS A 15 20.89 -21.60 -48.53
N VAL A 16 21.36 -22.68 -47.90
CA VAL A 16 20.91 -23.03 -46.53
C VAL A 16 21.61 -22.18 -45.44
N ASN A 17 22.77 -21.57 -45.72
CA ASN A 17 23.45 -20.66 -44.79
C ASN A 17 23.01 -19.18 -44.92
N ALA A 18 22.02 -18.87 -45.77
CA ALA A 18 21.57 -17.49 -46.00
C ALA A 18 20.13 -17.21 -45.53
N ILE A 19 19.47 -18.15 -44.83
CA ILE A 19 18.17 -17.93 -44.18
C ILE A 19 18.13 -18.67 -42.83
N THR A 20 19.17 -18.51 -42.01
CA THR A 20 18.92 -18.42 -40.57
C THR A 20 18.47 -17.00 -40.34
N GLN A 21 17.15 -16.78 -40.18
CA GLN A 21 16.64 -15.54 -39.64
C GLN A 21 17.41 -15.30 -38.32
N ASN A 22 18.32 -14.33 -38.29
CA ASN A 22 18.99 -13.96 -37.05
C ASN A 22 17.88 -13.53 -36.09
N LYS A 23 17.67 -14.32 -35.03
CA LYS A 23 16.75 -13.95 -33.96
C LYS A 23 17.30 -12.66 -33.32
N PRO A 24 16.51 -11.60 -33.19
CA PRO A 24 16.97 -10.40 -32.49
C PRO A 24 17.19 -10.71 -31.01
N ASP A 25 18.09 -9.98 -30.34
CA ASP A 25 18.43 -10.24 -28.94
C ASP A 25 17.23 -10.06 -27.99
N TRP A 26 16.27 -9.19 -28.35
CA TRP A 26 15.04 -8.90 -27.59
C TRP A 26 13.89 -9.91 -27.78
N GLU A 27 14.11 -10.99 -28.53
CA GLU A 27 13.24 -12.19 -28.57
C GLU A 27 14.07 -13.47 -28.40
N ASN A 28 15.16 -13.39 -27.62
CA ASN A 28 16.06 -14.49 -27.39
C ASN A 28 16.41 -14.59 -25.90
N PRO A 29 15.77 -15.50 -25.14
CA PRO A 29 15.95 -15.56 -23.70
C PRO A 29 17.38 -15.93 -23.28
N GLU A 30 18.16 -16.55 -24.16
CA GLU A 30 19.58 -16.84 -23.94
C GLU A 30 20.48 -15.59 -24.02
N VAL A 31 19.98 -14.46 -24.53
CA VAL A 31 20.73 -13.20 -24.70
C VAL A 31 20.01 -12.05 -24.00
N PHE A 32 20.34 -11.86 -22.72
CA PHE A 32 19.81 -10.77 -21.89
C PHE A 32 20.85 -9.69 -21.54
N ALA A 33 22.12 -9.93 -21.89
CA ALA A 33 23.23 -9.03 -21.64
C ALA A 33 24.34 -9.25 -22.67
N ILE A 34 24.90 -8.16 -23.21
CA ILE A 34 26.09 -8.15 -24.06
C ILE A 34 27.03 -7.06 -23.54
N ASN A 35 28.26 -7.43 -23.17
CA ASN A 35 29.28 -6.52 -22.62
C ASN A 35 28.87 -5.75 -21.35
N LYS A 36 27.85 -6.24 -20.62
CA LYS A 36 27.42 -5.69 -19.32
C LYS A 36 28.42 -6.12 -18.25
N GLU A 37 28.84 -5.20 -17.39
CA GLU A 37 29.68 -5.51 -16.24
C GLU A 37 28.93 -6.37 -15.20
N ASP A 38 29.68 -7.19 -14.45
CA ASP A 38 29.15 -7.91 -13.30
C ASP A 38 28.62 -6.93 -12.26
N THR A 39 27.50 -7.27 -11.62
CA THR A 39 26.88 -6.41 -10.61
C THR A 39 27.66 -6.47 -9.30
N ARG A 40 27.83 -5.31 -8.68
CA ARG A 40 28.62 -5.06 -7.47
C ARG A 40 27.83 -4.18 -6.51
N ALA A 41 28.32 -4.05 -5.28
CA ALA A 41 27.70 -3.19 -4.28
C ALA A 41 27.63 -1.74 -4.77
N THR A 42 26.48 -1.10 -4.54
CA THR A 42 26.25 0.31 -4.90
C THR A 42 27.33 1.22 -4.32
N SER A 43 28.18 1.77 -5.17
CA SER A 43 29.30 2.62 -4.78
C SER A 43 29.94 3.32 -5.99
N ILE A 44 30.55 4.48 -5.73
CA ILE A 44 31.44 5.18 -6.66
C ILE A 44 32.80 5.46 -6.00
N PRO A 45 33.86 5.71 -6.79
CA PRO A 45 35.14 6.14 -6.25
C PRO A 45 35.12 7.64 -5.90
N TYR A 46 35.80 7.98 -4.82
CA TYR A 46 36.09 9.35 -4.39
C TYR A 46 37.59 9.58 -4.31
N SER A 47 38.04 10.82 -4.51
CA SER A 47 39.46 11.18 -4.46
C SER A 47 40.02 11.32 -3.05
N THR A 48 39.15 11.49 -2.03
CA THR A 48 39.56 11.62 -0.62
C THR A 48 38.62 10.90 0.33
N GLU A 49 39.11 10.64 1.55
CA GLU A 49 38.34 10.03 2.64
C GLU A 49 37.15 10.93 3.06
N GLU A 50 37.33 12.25 3.08
CA GLU A 50 36.29 13.21 3.47
C GLU A 50 35.12 13.23 2.50
N LEU A 51 35.38 13.12 1.19
CA LEU A 51 34.34 13.02 0.17
C LEU A 51 33.60 11.68 0.28
N ALA A 52 34.34 10.57 0.47
CA ALA A 52 33.75 9.27 0.67
C ALA A 52 32.82 9.23 1.89
N ILE A 53 33.20 9.86 3.01
CA ILE A 53 32.37 9.93 4.23
C ILE A 53 31.06 10.72 4.01
N LYS A 54 31.09 11.75 3.14
CA LYS A 54 29.89 12.52 2.78
C LYS A 54 28.93 11.73 1.91
N ASP A 55 29.44 10.83 1.07
CA ASP A 55 28.65 9.94 0.21
C ASP A 55 27.64 10.67 -0.69
N VAL A 56 28.07 11.80 -1.25
CA VAL A 56 27.33 12.59 -2.25
C VAL A 56 28.01 12.41 -3.59
N TYR A 57 27.35 11.78 -4.56
CA TYR A 57 28.00 11.32 -5.79
C TYR A 57 28.56 12.48 -6.60
N GLU A 58 27.80 13.56 -6.73
CA GLU A 58 28.11 14.80 -7.44
C GLU A 58 29.34 15.52 -6.87
N SER A 59 29.73 15.23 -5.64
CA SER A 59 30.93 15.80 -5.03
C SER A 59 32.22 15.08 -5.41
N SER A 60 32.13 13.89 -6.03
CA SER A 60 33.30 13.17 -6.51
C SER A 60 33.82 13.78 -7.81
N PRO A 61 35.13 14.06 -7.94
CA PRO A 61 35.72 14.45 -9.22
C PRO A 61 35.75 13.31 -10.25
N TYR A 62 35.29 12.12 -9.86
CA TYR A 62 35.20 10.92 -10.68
C TYR A 62 33.76 10.55 -11.04
N PHE A 63 32.80 11.47 -10.86
CA PHE A 63 31.39 11.29 -11.22
C PHE A 63 30.94 12.42 -12.14
N GLN A 64 30.05 12.09 -13.08
CA GLN A 64 29.38 13.05 -13.93
C GLN A 64 27.95 12.57 -14.21
N SER A 65 26.95 13.34 -13.79
CA SER A 65 25.56 13.04 -14.15
C SER A 65 25.36 13.22 -15.65
N LEU A 66 24.57 12.32 -16.26
CA LEU A 66 24.04 12.48 -17.60
C LEU A 66 22.52 12.74 -17.58
N ASN A 67 21.94 13.00 -16.40
CA ASN A 67 20.54 13.38 -16.32
C ASN A 67 20.30 14.74 -17.00
N GLY A 68 19.11 14.93 -17.54
CA GLY A 68 18.71 16.14 -18.25
C GLY A 68 17.93 15.81 -19.52
N ASN A 69 17.85 16.77 -20.43
CA ASN A 69 17.14 16.59 -21.69
C ASN A 69 18.04 15.90 -22.72
N TRP A 70 17.55 14.81 -23.30
CA TRP A 70 18.20 14.07 -24.37
C TRP A 70 17.40 14.24 -25.66
N LYS A 71 18.06 14.25 -26.81
CA LYS A 71 17.34 14.19 -28.10
C LYS A 71 16.62 12.86 -28.20
N PHE A 72 15.36 12.91 -28.62
CA PHE A 72 14.46 11.78 -28.53
C PHE A 72 13.57 11.65 -29.76
N HIS A 73 13.39 10.41 -30.20
CA HIS A 73 12.45 10.06 -31.25
C HIS A 73 11.74 8.76 -30.87
N TRP A 74 10.41 8.77 -30.94
CA TRP A 74 9.56 7.66 -30.54
C TRP A 74 8.83 7.08 -31.73
N VAL A 75 8.75 5.75 -31.79
CA VAL A 75 7.97 5.04 -32.82
C VAL A 75 7.06 3.99 -32.18
N PRO A 76 5.85 3.78 -32.73
CA PRO A 76 4.89 2.81 -32.18
C PRO A 76 5.28 1.35 -32.46
N LYS A 77 6.07 1.09 -33.51
CA LYS A 77 6.49 -0.26 -33.91
C LYS A 77 7.97 -0.33 -34.25
N LEU A 78 8.56 -1.50 -34.03
CA LEU A 78 10.00 -1.73 -34.15
C LEU A 78 10.55 -1.50 -35.57
N SER A 79 9.76 -1.77 -36.60
CA SER A 79 10.19 -1.60 -38.00
C SER A 79 10.38 -0.14 -38.41
N GLU A 80 9.94 0.82 -37.59
CA GLU A 80 10.01 2.26 -37.87
C GLU A 80 11.19 2.94 -37.16
N VAL A 81 11.96 2.21 -36.36
CA VAL A 81 13.16 2.75 -35.71
C VAL A 81 14.11 3.31 -36.78
N PRO A 82 14.56 4.58 -36.67
CA PRO A 82 15.37 5.19 -37.70
C PRO A 82 16.71 4.45 -37.88
N GLU A 83 16.97 3.95 -39.08
CA GLU A 83 18.22 3.27 -39.40
C GLU A 83 19.40 4.23 -39.29
N GLY A 84 20.51 3.78 -38.68
CA GLY A 84 21.72 4.60 -38.53
C GLY A 84 21.62 5.73 -37.50
N PHE A 85 20.57 5.81 -36.68
CA PHE A 85 20.41 6.90 -35.70
C PHE A 85 21.59 7.05 -34.72
N TYR A 86 22.36 5.97 -34.50
CA TYR A 86 23.54 5.94 -33.65
C TYR A 86 24.79 6.53 -34.30
N GLU A 87 24.78 6.77 -35.62
CA GLU A 87 25.91 7.37 -36.35
C GLU A 87 26.13 8.81 -35.91
N GLU A 88 27.40 9.22 -35.81
CA GLU A 88 27.76 10.52 -35.24
C GLU A 88 27.17 11.70 -36.04
N ASN A 89 27.19 11.60 -37.36
CA ASN A 89 26.71 12.62 -38.30
C ASN A 89 25.21 12.52 -38.61
N TYR A 90 24.46 11.65 -37.93
CA TYR A 90 23.02 11.57 -38.10
C TYR A 90 22.36 12.89 -37.65
N ASP A 91 21.44 13.43 -38.45
CA ASP A 91 20.78 14.71 -38.15
C ASP A 91 19.61 14.51 -37.17
N VAL A 92 19.74 15.08 -35.97
CA VAL A 92 18.70 15.09 -34.93
C VAL A 92 18.12 16.48 -34.65
N SER A 93 18.37 17.45 -35.54
CA SER A 93 17.83 18.80 -35.40
C SER A 93 16.30 18.84 -35.36
N GLY A 94 15.65 17.85 -35.99
CA GLY A 94 14.20 17.67 -35.96
C GLY A 94 13.68 16.74 -34.87
N TRP A 95 14.53 16.25 -33.95
CA TRP A 95 14.10 15.41 -32.83
C TRP A 95 13.63 16.26 -31.66
N ASP A 96 12.68 15.70 -30.91
CA ASP A 96 12.20 16.29 -29.66
C ASP A 96 13.22 16.13 -28.53
N GLU A 97 12.90 16.67 -27.36
CA GLU A 97 13.68 16.48 -26.14
C GLU A 97 12.88 15.68 -25.11
N MET A 98 13.55 14.74 -24.45
CA MET A 98 12.98 13.89 -23.41
C MET A 98 13.81 14.02 -22.13
N PRO A 99 13.19 14.30 -20.97
CA PRO A 99 13.91 14.25 -19.70
C PRO A 99 14.36 12.82 -19.40
N VAL A 100 15.60 12.70 -18.94
CA VAL A 100 16.19 11.48 -18.38
C VAL A 100 16.62 11.79 -16.95
N PRO A 101 16.04 11.13 -15.93
CA PRO A 101 15.00 10.11 -16.01
C PRO A 101 13.62 10.63 -16.45
N GLY A 102 12.83 9.78 -17.12
CA GLY A 102 11.47 10.07 -17.56
C GLY A 102 10.75 8.87 -18.18
N ASN A 103 9.47 8.67 -17.81
CA ASN A 103 8.58 7.79 -18.57
C ASN A 103 7.96 8.55 -19.74
N TRP A 104 8.04 8.02 -20.97
CA TRP A 104 7.62 8.79 -22.16
C TRP A 104 6.10 9.03 -22.21
N GLU A 105 5.29 8.19 -21.55
CA GLU A 105 3.83 8.35 -21.45
C GLU A 105 3.44 9.64 -20.71
N PHE A 106 4.28 10.07 -19.77
CA PHE A 106 4.12 11.31 -19.01
C PHE A 106 4.80 12.51 -19.69
N ASN A 107 5.39 12.29 -20.86
CA ASN A 107 6.09 13.29 -21.65
C ASN A 107 5.54 13.39 -23.09
N GLY A 108 4.31 12.91 -23.32
CA GLY A 108 3.57 13.13 -24.57
C GLY A 108 3.61 12.00 -25.59
N TYR A 109 4.23 10.85 -25.30
CA TYR A 109 4.39 9.75 -26.25
C TYR A 109 3.72 8.46 -25.77
N GLY A 110 3.19 7.65 -26.69
CA GLY A 110 2.59 6.36 -26.35
C GLY A 110 1.33 6.47 -25.48
N ILE A 111 0.96 5.34 -24.88
CA ILE A 111 -0.25 5.18 -24.06
C ILE A 111 0.13 4.36 -22.82
N PRO A 112 -0.18 4.84 -21.59
CA PRO A 112 0.00 4.04 -20.38
C PRO A 112 -1.05 2.95 -20.32
N MET A 113 -0.68 1.74 -19.92
CA MET A 113 -1.60 0.59 -19.84
C MET A 113 -1.51 -0.01 -18.45
N TYR A 114 -2.63 -0.12 -17.76
CA TYR A 114 -2.70 -0.82 -16.49
C TYR A 114 -3.27 -2.22 -16.73
N VAL A 115 -2.50 -3.24 -16.38
CA VAL A 115 -2.90 -4.65 -16.49
C VAL A 115 -2.44 -5.36 -15.23
N ASN A 116 -3.36 -6.10 -14.61
CA ASN A 116 -3.06 -6.95 -13.47
C ASN A 116 -2.29 -8.18 -13.95
N THR A 117 -2.98 -9.14 -14.58
CA THR A 117 -2.34 -10.34 -15.14
C THR A 117 -2.18 -10.22 -16.65
N GLY A 118 -0.94 -10.38 -17.14
CA GLY A 118 -0.62 -10.37 -18.56
C GLY A 118 0.11 -9.12 -19.06
N PHE A 119 0.73 -9.24 -20.23
CA PHE A 119 1.85 -8.40 -20.64
C PHE A 119 1.48 -7.12 -21.41
N GLY A 120 0.18 -6.79 -21.51
CA GLY A 120 -0.32 -5.76 -22.43
C GLY A 120 -0.31 -6.17 -23.91
N PHE A 121 0.08 -7.40 -24.21
CA PHE A 121 0.01 -8.06 -25.51
C PHE A 121 -0.28 -9.55 -25.34
N ARG A 122 -0.65 -10.24 -26.44
CA ARG A 122 -0.95 -11.68 -26.39
C ARG A 122 0.31 -12.52 -26.15
N ALA A 123 0.33 -13.26 -25.05
CA ALA A 123 1.45 -14.11 -24.66
C ALA A 123 1.74 -15.25 -25.66
N LYS A 124 2.99 -15.32 -26.13
CA LYS A 124 3.59 -16.43 -26.87
C LYS A 124 5.13 -16.42 -26.69
N PRO A 125 5.65 -16.80 -25.50
CA PRO A 125 7.09 -16.72 -25.22
C PRO A 125 7.95 -17.43 -26.28
N PRO A 126 9.11 -16.86 -26.68
CA PRO A 126 9.68 -15.57 -26.26
C PRO A 126 9.22 -14.37 -27.11
N PHE A 127 8.24 -14.53 -28.00
CA PHE A 127 7.87 -13.51 -28.98
C PHE A 127 7.02 -12.40 -28.36
N ILE A 128 7.21 -11.17 -28.84
CA ILE A 128 6.37 -10.00 -28.49
C ILE A 128 5.49 -9.59 -29.68
N ASP A 129 4.56 -8.66 -29.48
CA ASP A 129 3.83 -8.04 -30.59
C ASP A 129 4.67 -6.94 -31.25
N ARG A 130 5.37 -7.28 -32.34
CA ARG A 130 6.26 -6.34 -33.05
C ARG A 130 5.53 -5.17 -33.70
N GLU A 131 4.22 -5.30 -33.99
CA GLU A 131 3.39 -4.21 -34.54
C GLU A 131 2.89 -3.27 -33.44
N PHE A 132 2.98 -3.70 -32.18
CA PHE A 132 2.66 -2.91 -30.98
C PHE A 132 3.81 -3.00 -29.97
N SER A 133 5.02 -2.63 -30.41
CA SER A 133 6.21 -2.58 -29.58
C SER A 133 6.84 -1.18 -29.60
N PRO A 134 6.27 -0.23 -28.84
CA PRO A 134 6.80 1.12 -28.73
C PRO A 134 8.29 1.14 -28.41
N THR A 135 9.03 1.94 -29.17
CA THR A 135 10.49 2.03 -29.08
C THR A 135 10.91 3.49 -29.09
N GLY A 136 11.80 3.85 -28.16
CA GLY A 136 12.40 5.18 -28.06
C GLY A 136 13.86 5.14 -28.46
N THR A 137 14.27 6.00 -29.40
CA THR A 137 15.67 6.25 -29.69
C THR A 137 16.11 7.54 -29.03
N TYR A 138 17.16 7.45 -28.22
CA TYR A 138 17.72 8.57 -27.48
C TYR A 138 19.11 8.91 -28.01
N ARG A 139 19.46 10.20 -28.04
CA ARG A 139 20.83 10.69 -28.27
C ARG A 139 21.19 11.78 -27.27
N HIS A 140 22.43 11.74 -26.80
CA HIS A 140 22.95 12.75 -25.88
C HIS A 140 24.42 13.02 -26.17
N GLU A 141 24.83 14.28 -26.07
CA GLU A 141 26.22 14.68 -26.21
C GLU A 141 26.81 14.94 -24.83
N PHE A 142 28.03 14.46 -24.61
CA PHE A 142 28.74 14.66 -23.35
C PHE A 142 30.22 14.86 -23.60
N THR A 143 30.90 15.47 -22.63
CA THR A 143 32.35 15.63 -22.64
C THR A 143 32.97 14.91 -21.46
N ILE A 144 34.15 14.32 -21.67
CA ILE A 144 34.91 13.67 -20.61
C ILE A 144 35.78 14.70 -19.88
N PRO A 145 35.70 14.82 -18.54
CA PRO A 145 36.55 15.71 -17.76
C PRO A 145 38.04 15.48 -18.00
N GLU A 146 38.84 16.55 -18.08
CA GLU A 146 40.30 16.45 -18.35
C GLU A 146 41.04 15.60 -17.31
N ASN A 147 40.58 15.61 -16.05
CA ASN A 147 41.15 14.81 -14.97
C ASN A 147 40.85 13.30 -15.09
N TRP A 148 40.17 12.86 -16.15
CA TRP A 148 39.93 11.45 -16.46
C TRP A 148 40.89 10.87 -17.51
N ASP A 149 41.84 11.66 -18.02
CA ASP A 149 42.82 11.17 -19.00
C ASP A 149 43.62 9.97 -18.44
N GLY A 150 43.66 8.86 -19.20
CA GLY A 150 44.32 7.61 -18.81
C GLY A 150 43.57 6.76 -17.76
N ARG A 151 42.41 7.21 -17.29
CA ARG A 151 41.52 6.46 -16.39
C ARG A 151 40.56 5.59 -17.20
N ARG A 152 39.88 4.67 -16.52
CA ARG A 152 38.75 3.93 -17.09
C ARG A 152 37.45 4.71 -16.87
N VAL A 153 36.52 4.63 -17.81
CA VAL A 153 35.23 5.33 -17.77
C VAL A 153 34.12 4.34 -18.00
N TYR A 154 33.13 4.38 -17.11
CA TYR A 154 31.97 3.50 -17.15
C TYR A 154 30.72 4.36 -17.25
N ILE A 155 29.75 3.91 -18.04
CA ILE A 155 28.38 4.45 -18.02
C ILE A 155 27.50 3.54 -17.17
N HIS A 156 26.67 4.15 -16.33
CA HIS A 156 25.79 3.47 -15.40
C HIS A 156 24.36 3.96 -15.59
N PHE A 157 23.46 3.03 -15.89
CA PHE A 157 22.01 3.24 -15.92
C PHE A 157 21.42 2.57 -14.68
N GLU A 158 20.78 3.31 -13.78
CA GLU A 158 20.20 2.74 -12.55
C GLU A 158 18.98 1.83 -12.81
N GLY A 159 18.35 1.96 -13.98
CA GLY A 159 17.23 1.15 -14.45
C GLY A 159 16.29 1.92 -15.39
N GLY A 160 15.18 1.26 -15.74
CA GLY A 160 13.96 1.87 -16.26
C GLY A 160 13.40 1.32 -17.55
N THR A 161 14.16 0.50 -18.27
CA THR A 161 13.78 0.00 -19.58
C THR A 161 13.75 -1.50 -19.59
N ASN A 162 12.73 -2.12 -20.18
CA ASN A 162 12.67 -3.59 -20.26
C ASN A 162 13.88 -4.16 -21.03
N SER A 163 14.25 -3.54 -22.16
CA SER A 163 15.54 -3.78 -22.80
C SER A 163 16.11 -2.54 -23.51
N MET A 164 17.43 -2.54 -23.71
CA MET A 164 18.15 -1.42 -24.33
C MET A 164 19.42 -1.86 -25.06
N TYR A 165 19.64 -1.33 -26.28
CA TYR A 165 20.95 -1.30 -26.93
C TYR A 165 21.66 0.04 -26.69
N LEU A 166 22.99 -0.01 -26.63
CA LEU A 166 23.85 1.13 -26.32
C LEU A 166 24.94 1.31 -27.38
N TRP A 167 25.16 2.55 -27.84
CA TRP A 167 26.26 2.96 -28.69
C TRP A 167 26.96 4.21 -28.15
N VAL A 168 28.28 4.26 -28.33
CA VAL A 168 29.09 5.44 -28.07
C VAL A 168 29.92 5.76 -29.31
N ASN A 169 29.84 6.99 -29.80
CA ASN A 169 30.52 7.45 -31.02
C ASN A 169 30.29 6.51 -32.23
N GLY A 170 29.03 6.10 -32.47
CA GLY A 170 28.65 5.21 -33.56
C GLY A 170 29.00 3.73 -33.36
N GLN A 171 29.73 3.36 -32.31
CA GLN A 171 30.17 2.00 -32.05
C GLN A 171 29.24 1.32 -31.04
N LYS A 172 28.78 0.09 -31.36
CA LYS A 172 27.90 -0.68 -30.48
C LYS A 172 28.68 -1.14 -29.25
N VAL A 173 28.25 -0.70 -28.08
CA VAL A 173 28.86 -1.06 -26.78
C VAL A 173 28.25 -2.34 -26.25
N GLY A 174 26.91 -2.43 -26.18
CA GLY A 174 26.26 -3.55 -25.51
C GLY A 174 24.74 -3.62 -25.62
N TYR A 175 24.17 -4.55 -24.87
CA TYR A 175 22.72 -4.81 -24.74
C TYR A 175 22.40 -5.22 -23.30
N THR A 176 21.20 -4.87 -22.80
CA THR A 176 20.71 -5.31 -21.49
C THR A 176 19.20 -5.51 -21.48
N GLN A 177 18.76 -6.44 -20.64
CA GLN A 177 17.38 -6.59 -20.15
C GLN A 177 17.34 -6.41 -18.61
N ASN A 178 16.16 -6.54 -18.01
CA ASN A 178 15.85 -6.34 -16.57
C ASN A 178 15.72 -4.86 -16.17
N SER A 179 14.46 -4.37 -16.17
CA SER A 179 14.15 -2.94 -16.04
C SER A 179 14.41 -2.34 -14.66
N LYS A 180 14.57 -3.14 -13.61
CA LYS A 180 14.67 -2.62 -12.23
C LYS A 180 16.04 -2.86 -11.60
N SER A 181 17.03 -3.30 -12.38
CA SER A 181 18.41 -3.49 -11.94
C SER A 181 19.40 -2.68 -12.79
N PRO A 182 20.51 -2.20 -12.21
CA PRO A 182 21.42 -1.28 -12.88
C PRO A 182 22.26 -1.93 -13.99
N ALA A 183 22.38 -1.30 -15.15
CA ALA A 183 23.25 -1.75 -16.24
C ALA A 183 24.49 -0.85 -16.33
N GLU A 184 25.66 -1.48 -16.30
CA GLU A 184 26.96 -0.80 -16.34
C GLU A 184 27.79 -1.35 -17.49
N PHE A 185 28.48 -0.46 -18.21
CA PHE A 185 29.34 -0.80 -19.34
C PHE A 185 30.65 -0.02 -19.26
N ASP A 186 31.79 -0.69 -19.45
CA ASP A 186 33.08 -0.02 -19.66
C ASP A 186 33.10 0.61 -21.07
N ILE A 187 33.11 1.95 -21.13
CA ILE A 187 33.12 2.70 -22.39
C ILE A 187 34.50 3.25 -22.74
N THR A 188 35.56 2.86 -22.01
CA THR A 188 36.90 3.45 -22.13
C THR A 188 37.45 3.41 -23.56
N GLU A 189 37.23 2.31 -24.29
CA GLU A 189 37.73 2.15 -25.67
C GLU A 189 36.85 2.84 -26.73
N TYR A 190 35.66 3.29 -26.35
CA TYR A 190 34.67 3.88 -27.26
C TYR A 190 34.67 5.41 -27.22
N ILE A 191 35.23 6.00 -26.16
CA ILE A 191 35.27 7.46 -25.94
C ILE A 191 36.52 8.11 -26.54
N ARG A 192 36.47 9.44 -26.66
CA ARG A 192 37.58 10.30 -27.08
C ARG A 192 37.63 11.58 -26.25
N LYS A 193 38.75 12.30 -26.35
CA LYS A 193 38.88 13.66 -25.78
C LYS A 193 37.91 14.62 -26.46
N GLY A 194 37.32 15.52 -25.68
CA GLY A 194 36.32 16.47 -26.16
C GLY A 194 34.91 15.86 -26.16
N GLU A 195 34.15 16.16 -27.21
CA GLU A 195 32.74 15.77 -27.36
C GLU A 195 32.60 14.31 -27.80
N ASN A 196 31.65 13.63 -27.16
CA ASN A 196 31.26 12.25 -27.41
C ASN A 196 29.74 12.18 -27.59
N THR A 197 29.28 11.25 -28.42
CA THR A 197 27.86 10.99 -28.61
C THR A 197 27.48 9.66 -27.97
N LEU A 198 26.43 9.69 -27.15
CA LEU A 198 25.72 8.53 -26.64
C LEU A 198 24.45 8.33 -27.48
N ALA A 199 24.16 7.09 -27.86
CA ALA A 199 22.88 6.73 -28.47
C ALA A 199 22.32 5.45 -27.84
N CYS A 200 21.01 5.44 -27.58
CA CYS A 200 20.32 4.29 -27.00
C CYS A 200 19.06 3.95 -27.82
N GLN A 201 18.81 2.66 -28.04
CA GLN A 201 17.53 2.15 -28.53
C GLN A 201 16.86 1.40 -27.39
N VAL A 202 15.73 1.94 -26.92
CA VAL A 202 15.02 1.50 -25.72
C VAL A 202 13.69 0.89 -26.13
N HIS A 203 13.45 -0.36 -25.73
CA HIS A 203 12.20 -1.06 -26.03
C HIS A 203 11.28 -1.09 -24.81
N LYS A 204 9.98 -0.86 -25.05
CA LYS A 204 8.94 -1.09 -24.03
C LYS A 204 8.79 -2.58 -23.72
N PHE A 205 8.90 -3.43 -24.73
CA PHE A 205 8.73 -4.87 -24.63
C PHE A 205 9.93 -5.63 -25.21
N SER A 206 10.26 -6.77 -24.59
CA SER A 206 11.19 -7.79 -25.08
C SER A 206 10.80 -9.15 -24.47
N ASP A 207 11.55 -10.21 -24.73
CA ASP A 207 11.37 -11.48 -24.02
C ASP A 207 11.46 -11.31 -22.49
N GLY A 208 12.29 -10.39 -21.99
CA GLY A 208 12.36 -10.07 -20.57
C GLY A 208 11.04 -9.55 -19.96
N SER A 209 10.08 -9.07 -20.77
CA SER A 209 8.73 -8.69 -20.31
C SER A 209 7.94 -9.87 -19.75
N TYR A 210 8.25 -11.10 -20.17
CA TYR A 210 7.61 -12.30 -19.61
C TYR A 210 7.99 -12.59 -18.15
N LEU A 211 9.01 -11.89 -17.62
CA LEU A 211 9.44 -11.94 -16.23
C LEU A 211 9.15 -10.62 -15.48
N GLU A 212 8.40 -9.70 -16.08
CA GLU A 212 8.04 -8.38 -15.53
C GLU A 212 6.53 -8.15 -15.66
N ASP A 213 5.76 -9.12 -15.16
CA ASP A 213 4.30 -9.15 -15.24
C ASP A 213 3.58 -8.67 -13.98
N GLN A 214 4.18 -7.71 -13.28
CA GLN A 214 3.59 -7.15 -12.07
C GLN A 214 2.25 -6.49 -12.34
N ASP A 215 1.35 -6.56 -11.35
CA ASP A 215 0.10 -5.80 -11.29
C ASP A 215 0.39 -4.30 -11.15
N MET A 216 0.68 -3.63 -12.27
CA MET A 216 1.06 -2.22 -12.32
C MET A 216 0.88 -1.60 -13.71
N TRP A 217 1.05 -0.29 -13.77
CA TRP A 217 1.16 0.45 -15.03
C TRP A 217 2.38 0.01 -15.86
N ARG A 218 2.14 -0.41 -17.11
CA ARG A 218 3.15 -0.73 -18.12
C ARG A 218 3.58 0.55 -18.83
N LEU A 219 4.69 1.13 -18.37
CA LEU A 219 5.30 2.37 -18.88
C LEU A 219 6.62 2.09 -19.61
N GLY A 220 7.07 3.03 -20.45
CA GLY A 220 8.36 2.95 -21.14
C GLY A 220 9.30 4.12 -20.83
N GLY A 221 10.53 4.05 -21.33
CA GLY A 221 11.55 5.11 -21.18
C GLY A 221 12.58 4.85 -20.08
N ILE A 222 13.63 5.67 -20.02
CA ILE A 222 14.70 5.55 -19.00
C ILE A 222 14.24 6.29 -17.75
N ASN A 223 13.69 5.59 -16.75
CA ASN A 223 13.00 6.21 -15.61
C ASN A 223 13.83 6.34 -14.30
N ARG A 224 15.11 5.94 -14.31
CA ARG A 224 16.07 6.18 -13.22
C ARG A 224 17.34 6.88 -13.73
N ASN A 225 18.21 7.29 -12.83
CA ASN A 225 19.36 8.13 -13.15
C ASN A 225 20.33 7.46 -14.12
N VAL A 226 20.99 8.29 -14.93
CA VAL A 226 22.13 7.91 -15.77
C VAL A 226 23.33 8.77 -15.43
N TYR A 227 24.50 8.15 -15.32
CA TYR A 227 25.73 8.87 -15.02
C TYR A 227 26.96 8.13 -15.55
N LEU A 228 28.05 8.88 -15.67
CA LEU A 228 29.38 8.36 -15.86
C LEU A 228 30.13 8.36 -14.53
N TYR A 229 31.01 7.37 -14.36
CA TYR A 229 32.01 7.43 -13.31
C TYR A 229 33.36 6.88 -13.80
N SER A 230 34.44 7.26 -13.13
CA SER A 230 35.81 6.93 -13.55
C SER A 230 36.69 6.33 -12.47
N THR A 231 37.33 5.20 -12.78
CA THR A 231 38.29 4.53 -11.88
C THR A 231 39.70 4.63 -12.41
N ASP A 232 40.67 4.45 -11.51
CA ASP A 232 42.05 4.23 -11.93
C ASP A 232 42.20 2.85 -12.61
N GLN A 233 43.40 2.55 -13.13
CA GLN A 233 43.72 1.24 -13.70
C GLN A 233 43.82 0.15 -12.62
N VAL A 234 44.07 0.54 -11.37
CA VAL A 234 43.90 -0.32 -10.20
C VAL A 234 42.75 0.22 -9.38
N ARG A 235 41.70 -0.59 -9.17
CA ARG A 235 40.48 -0.15 -8.49
C ARG A 235 40.04 -1.12 -7.41
N LEU A 236 39.24 -0.61 -6.48
CA LEU A 236 38.30 -1.39 -5.69
C LEU A 236 37.12 -1.75 -6.60
N LEU A 237 36.97 -3.06 -6.84
CA LEU A 237 35.96 -3.60 -7.73
C LEU A 237 34.65 -3.84 -6.98
N ASP A 238 34.70 -4.53 -5.84
CA ASP A 238 33.51 -4.82 -5.03
C ASP A 238 33.89 -5.00 -3.55
N TYR A 239 32.89 -4.97 -2.68
CA TYR A 239 33.03 -5.28 -1.26
C TYR A 239 31.75 -5.84 -0.63
N PHE A 240 31.91 -6.70 0.37
CA PHE A 240 30.80 -7.24 1.17
C PHE A 240 31.11 -7.14 2.67
N ALA A 241 30.35 -6.30 3.36
CA ALA A 241 30.44 -6.09 4.80
C ALA A 241 29.51 -7.05 5.57
N HIS A 242 30.01 -7.59 6.68
CA HIS A 242 29.29 -8.49 7.58
C HIS A 242 29.31 -7.93 9.01
N PRO A 243 28.46 -6.94 9.34
CA PRO A 243 28.37 -6.34 10.67
C PRO A 243 27.48 -7.18 11.63
N ASP A 244 27.97 -8.35 12.05
CA ASP A 244 27.23 -9.29 12.91
C ASP A 244 27.41 -8.98 14.41
N LEU A 245 26.73 -9.74 15.26
CA LEU A 245 26.81 -9.68 16.73
C LEU A 245 27.23 -11.02 17.32
N ASP A 246 27.92 -10.96 18.47
CA ASP A 246 28.20 -12.16 19.25
C ASP A 246 26.91 -12.81 19.81
N LYS A 247 27.02 -14.04 20.32
CA LYS A 247 25.88 -14.82 20.85
C LYS A 247 25.12 -14.15 22.00
N ASN A 248 25.74 -13.18 22.68
CA ASN A 248 25.10 -12.43 23.77
C ASN A 248 24.53 -11.09 23.27
N TYR A 249 24.58 -10.85 21.96
CA TYR A 249 24.24 -9.59 21.31
C TYR A 249 24.96 -8.40 21.96
N LYS A 250 26.18 -8.58 22.47
CA LYS A 250 26.89 -7.52 23.21
C LYS A 250 27.94 -6.85 22.34
N ASN A 251 28.78 -7.61 21.68
CA ASN A 251 29.86 -7.06 20.84
C ASN A 251 29.56 -7.28 19.36
N GLY A 252 30.03 -6.35 18.54
CA GLY A 252 30.01 -6.47 17.09
C GLY A 252 31.14 -7.37 16.60
N LEU A 253 30.82 -8.26 15.68
CA LEU A 253 31.75 -9.09 14.93
C LEU A 253 31.75 -8.55 13.50
N PHE A 254 32.74 -7.72 13.19
CA PHE A 254 32.84 -7.12 11.87
C PHE A 254 33.78 -7.95 11.00
N SER A 255 33.34 -8.34 9.81
CA SER A 255 34.21 -8.74 8.71
C SER A 255 33.85 -8.02 7.43
N LEU A 256 34.80 -7.96 6.51
CA LEU A 256 34.66 -7.30 5.21
C LEU A 256 35.49 -8.05 4.18
N ASP A 257 34.86 -8.42 3.08
CA ASP A 257 35.52 -8.92 1.89
C ASP A 257 35.70 -7.76 0.90
N VAL A 258 36.90 -7.59 0.33
CA VAL A 258 37.21 -6.55 -0.65
C VAL A 258 37.87 -7.21 -1.86
N THR A 259 37.35 -6.92 -3.05
CA THR A 259 37.92 -7.38 -4.32
C THR A 259 38.59 -6.22 -5.03
N LEU A 260 39.87 -6.38 -5.39
CA LEU A 260 40.63 -5.41 -6.18
C LEU A 260 40.84 -5.91 -7.60
N LYS A 261 40.85 -4.99 -8.55
CA LYS A 261 41.15 -5.27 -9.95
C LYS A 261 42.33 -4.45 -10.44
N ASN A 262 43.27 -5.10 -11.12
CA ASN A 262 44.37 -4.46 -11.84
C ASN A 262 44.16 -4.66 -13.35
N TYR A 263 44.03 -3.56 -14.09
CA TYR A 263 43.93 -3.56 -15.56
C TYR A 263 45.26 -3.27 -16.26
N THR A 264 46.34 -3.07 -15.50
CA THR A 264 47.67 -2.83 -16.09
C THR A 264 48.31 -4.15 -16.52
N ALA A 265 49.19 -4.05 -17.52
CA ALA A 265 49.99 -5.17 -18.03
C ALA A 265 51.17 -5.54 -17.11
N THR A 266 51.21 -5.01 -15.89
CA THR A 266 52.25 -5.32 -14.91
C THR A 266 51.63 -5.58 -13.55
N LYS A 267 52.33 -6.37 -12.74
CA LYS A 267 51.98 -6.56 -11.32
C LYS A 267 52.07 -5.22 -10.57
N GLN A 268 51.12 -4.99 -9.69
CA GLN A 268 51.00 -3.75 -8.91
C GLN A 268 50.93 -4.05 -7.41
N ASN A 269 51.73 -3.40 -6.56
CA ASN A 269 51.59 -3.51 -5.10
C ASN A 269 50.80 -2.33 -4.54
N HIS A 270 49.84 -2.63 -3.68
CA HIS A 270 48.90 -1.66 -3.12
C HIS A 270 48.62 -1.96 -1.65
N SER A 271 47.97 -1.04 -0.96
CA SER A 271 47.40 -1.31 0.35
C SER A 271 45.97 -0.82 0.46
N VAL A 272 45.15 -1.58 1.18
CA VAL A 272 43.77 -1.23 1.51
C VAL A 272 43.70 -0.92 2.99
N GLU A 273 43.17 0.24 3.32
CA GLU A 273 42.86 0.66 4.69
C GLU A 273 41.34 0.69 4.88
N VAL A 274 40.87 0.05 5.94
CA VAL A 274 39.44 -0.04 6.30
C VAL A 274 39.27 0.56 7.68
N SER A 275 38.27 1.41 7.86
CA SER A 275 37.89 1.92 9.18
C SER A 275 36.38 2.03 9.36
N LEU A 276 35.93 1.88 10.60
CA LEU A 276 34.53 2.14 10.98
C LEU A 276 34.48 3.41 11.84
N LEU A 277 33.65 4.36 11.41
CA LEU A 277 33.40 5.61 12.13
C LEU A 277 32.02 5.56 12.79
N ASP A 278 31.94 5.91 14.07
CA ASP A 278 30.65 6.12 14.73
C ASP A 278 29.98 7.43 14.25
N LYS A 279 28.78 7.73 14.77
CA LYS A 279 28.01 8.94 14.42
C LYS A 279 28.78 10.25 14.71
N ALA A 280 29.72 10.24 15.66
CA ALA A 280 30.56 11.40 15.99
C ALA A 280 31.84 11.48 15.15
N GLY A 281 32.04 10.54 14.21
CA GLY A 281 33.24 10.45 13.36
C GLY A 281 34.43 9.77 14.03
N LYS A 282 34.27 9.17 15.21
CA LYS A 282 35.37 8.48 15.90
C LYS A 282 35.62 7.10 15.26
N LYS A 283 36.88 6.82 14.92
CA LYS A 283 37.33 5.49 14.49
C LYS A 283 37.17 4.47 15.63
N VAL A 284 36.23 3.54 15.49
CA VAL A 284 36.00 2.43 16.45
C VAL A 284 36.64 1.11 16.00
N PHE A 285 37.04 1.03 14.73
CA PHE A 285 37.81 -0.06 14.14
C PHE A 285 38.70 0.50 13.02
N SER A 286 39.91 -0.05 12.85
CA SER A 286 40.80 0.26 11.73
C SER A 286 41.77 -0.89 11.48
N GLN A 287 41.96 -1.25 10.22
CA GLN A 287 42.97 -2.22 9.76
C GLN A 287 43.55 -1.77 8.42
N LYS A 288 44.81 -2.16 8.17
CA LYS A 288 45.49 -1.95 6.89
C LYS A 288 46.12 -3.27 6.45
N LYS A 289 45.97 -3.62 5.18
CA LYS A 289 46.65 -4.76 4.55
C LYS A 289 47.29 -4.33 3.24
N SER A 290 48.51 -4.78 3.01
CA SER A 290 49.17 -4.65 1.71
C SER A 290 48.97 -5.93 0.91
N THR A 291 48.76 -5.81 -0.39
CA THR A 291 48.69 -6.95 -1.31
C THR A 291 49.36 -6.60 -2.64
N ALA A 292 49.59 -7.62 -3.45
CA ALA A 292 50.10 -7.47 -4.79
C ALA A 292 49.15 -8.12 -5.79
N ILE A 293 48.69 -7.35 -6.76
CA ILE A 293 47.68 -7.76 -7.72
C ILE A 293 48.40 -8.09 -9.03
N SER A 294 48.23 -9.31 -9.53
CA SER A 294 48.82 -9.74 -10.80
C SER A 294 48.38 -8.85 -11.97
N GLU A 295 49.17 -8.80 -13.04
CA GLU A 295 48.79 -8.14 -14.30
C GLU A 295 47.45 -8.64 -14.82
N ASN A 296 46.56 -7.73 -15.21
CA ASN A 296 45.17 -8.02 -15.60
C ASN A 296 44.37 -8.88 -14.59
N GLY A 297 44.87 -8.99 -13.35
CA GLY A 297 44.39 -9.90 -12.33
C GLY A 297 43.38 -9.27 -11.38
N THR A 298 42.77 -10.14 -10.58
CA THR A 298 41.89 -9.80 -9.46
C THR A 298 42.50 -10.35 -8.18
N GLU A 299 42.33 -9.65 -7.06
CA GLU A 299 42.84 -10.06 -5.75
C GLU A 299 41.80 -9.81 -4.66
N ASP A 300 41.50 -10.82 -3.86
CA ASP A 300 40.55 -10.74 -2.75
C ASP A 300 41.25 -10.57 -1.41
N ILE A 301 40.77 -9.64 -0.60
CA ILE A 301 41.31 -9.31 0.72
C ILE A 301 40.18 -9.33 1.74
N ALA A 302 40.34 -10.14 2.79
CA ALA A 302 39.41 -10.15 3.91
C ALA A 302 39.92 -9.33 5.10
N PHE A 303 39.05 -8.63 5.80
CA PHE A 303 39.29 -7.94 7.07
C PHE A 303 38.35 -8.51 8.14
N SER A 304 38.80 -8.51 9.40
CA SER A 304 37.96 -8.99 10.50
C SER A 304 38.40 -8.42 11.84
N GLY A 305 37.45 -8.11 12.71
CA GLY A 305 37.73 -7.80 14.10
C GLY A 305 36.49 -7.55 14.93
N LYS A 306 36.72 -7.18 16.19
CA LYS A 306 35.67 -7.00 17.19
C LYS A 306 35.47 -5.53 17.49
N VAL A 307 34.21 -5.07 17.49
CA VAL A 307 33.80 -3.77 18.01
C VAL A 307 33.14 -3.99 19.37
N THR A 308 33.67 -3.36 20.42
CA THR A 308 33.14 -3.56 21.78
C THR A 308 31.88 -2.74 21.97
N ASN A 309 30.78 -3.40 22.34
CA ASN A 309 29.50 -2.77 22.67
C ASN A 309 29.02 -1.71 21.64
N PRO A 310 28.92 -2.07 20.34
CA PRO A 310 28.43 -1.14 19.34
C PRO A 310 26.97 -0.78 19.61
N LEU A 311 26.57 0.41 19.16
CA LEU A 311 25.14 0.72 19.03
C LEU A 311 24.57 -0.16 17.91
N LYS A 312 23.46 -0.84 18.19
CA LYS A 312 22.86 -1.80 17.26
C LYS A 312 21.87 -1.09 16.35
N TRP A 313 21.74 -1.60 15.13
CA TRP A 313 20.73 -1.12 14.19
C TRP A 313 19.43 -1.94 14.36
N THR A 314 18.30 -1.22 14.38
CA THR A 314 16.92 -1.75 14.35
C THR A 314 16.01 -0.69 13.71
N ALA A 315 14.77 -1.04 13.35
CA ALA A 315 13.79 -0.05 12.87
C ALA A 315 13.40 1.02 13.92
N GLU A 316 13.58 0.73 15.21
CA GLU A 316 13.30 1.66 16.32
C GLU A 316 14.51 2.57 16.62
N THR A 317 15.72 2.03 16.47
CA THR A 317 16.99 2.71 16.77
C THR A 317 17.99 2.48 15.63
N PRO A 318 17.89 3.24 14.52
CA PRO A 318 18.67 3.01 13.30
C PRO A 318 20.12 3.52 13.43
N ASN A 319 20.88 2.93 14.34
CA ASN A 319 22.27 3.33 14.58
C ASN A 319 23.16 2.84 13.43
N LEU A 320 23.77 3.77 12.72
CA LEU A 320 24.68 3.49 11.59
C LEU A 320 26.12 3.89 11.91
N TYR A 321 27.05 3.11 11.36
CA TYR A 321 28.48 3.40 11.29
C TYR A 321 28.86 3.66 9.84
N THR A 322 29.84 4.54 9.63
CA THR A 322 30.41 4.75 8.28
C THR A 322 31.59 3.80 8.10
N MET A 323 31.45 2.81 7.22
CA MET A 323 32.56 1.99 6.78
C MET A 323 33.30 2.74 5.67
N LEU A 324 34.56 3.08 5.91
CA LEU A 324 35.42 3.78 4.97
C LEU A 324 36.50 2.81 4.47
N ILE A 325 36.65 2.71 3.14
CA ILE A 325 37.66 1.89 2.48
C ILE A 325 38.52 2.81 1.60
N SER A 326 39.83 2.76 1.78
CA SER A 326 40.79 3.55 0.99
C SER A 326 41.83 2.64 0.35
N LEU A 327 41.90 2.66 -0.99
CA LEU A 327 42.96 2.04 -1.76
C LEU A 327 44.12 3.02 -1.94
N LYS A 328 45.33 2.59 -1.56
CA LYS A 328 46.55 3.41 -1.60
C LYS A 328 47.65 2.71 -2.39
N ASP A 329 48.42 3.49 -3.15
CA ASP A 329 49.60 3.02 -3.87
C ASP A 329 50.76 2.66 -2.93
N GLU A 330 51.87 2.16 -3.48
CA GLU A 330 53.09 1.82 -2.71
C GLU A 330 53.67 3.00 -1.91
N LYS A 331 53.43 4.24 -2.36
CA LYS A 331 53.91 5.47 -1.74
C LYS A 331 52.92 6.01 -0.69
N GLY A 332 51.78 5.34 -0.51
CA GLY A 332 50.73 5.72 0.44
C GLY A 332 49.78 6.80 -0.08
N LYS A 333 49.84 7.15 -1.38
CA LYS A 333 48.89 8.08 -2.01
C LYS A 333 47.55 7.36 -2.20
N ILE A 334 46.44 8.01 -1.88
CA ILE A 334 45.10 7.51 -2.18
C ILE A 334 44.90 7.47 -3.69
N ILE A 335 44.49 6.31 -4.18
CA ILE A 335 44.03 6.10 -5.56
C ILE A 335 42.54 6.38 -5.62
N GLU A 336 41.79 5.73 -4.73
CA GLU A 336 40.38 5.98 -4.51
C GLU A 336 39.97 5.59 -3.09
N SER A 337 38.95 6.26 -2.59
CA SER A 337 38.22 5.93 -1.37
C SER A 337 36.75 5.73 -1.68
N THR A 338 36.07 4.87 -0.93
CA THR A 338 34.62 4.74 -0.97
C THR A 338 34.08 4.49 0.44
N SER A 339 32.77 4.65 0.64
CA SER A 339 32.16 4.38 1.92
C SER A 339 30.77 3.74 1.78
N HIS A 340 30.32 3.12 2.88
CA HIS A 340 28.96 2.61 3.00
C HIS A 340 28.50 2.74 4.45
N LYS A 341 27.21 3.03 4.67
CA LYS A 341 26.62 3.03 6.01
C LYS A 341 26.27 1.59 6.38
N ILE A 342 26.78 1.11 7.51
CA ILE A 342 26.51 -0.25 8.01
C ILE A 342 25.87 -0.19 9.39
N GLY A 343 25.01 -1.16 9.70
CA GLY A 343 24.37 -1.31 11.00
C GLY A 343 24.70 -2.65 11.63
N PHE A 344 25.17 -2.66 12.89
CA PHE A 344 25.38 -3.91 13.61
C PHE A 344 24.02 -4.52 13.98
N ARG A 345 23.67 -5.63 13.34
CA ARG A 345 22.43 -6.36 13.61
C ARG A 345 22.57 -7.85 13.30
N LYS A 346 21.72 -8.64 13.92
CA LYS A 346 21.66 -10.09 13.70
C LYS A 346 20.22 -10.54 13.47
N ILE A 347 20.02 -11.29 12.38
CA ILE A 347 18.74 -11.88 12.00
C ILE A 347 18.86 -13.39 12.11
N GLU A 348 18.01 -14.01 12.91
CA GLU A 348 18.07 -15.45 13.18
C GLU A 348 16.67 -16.03 13.19
N ILE A 349 16.51 -17.22 12.60
CA ILE A 349 15.31 -18.03 12.78
C ILE A 349 15.63 -19.11 13.82
N THR A 350 14.86 -19.16 14.90
CA THR A 350 15.00 -20.15 15.97
C THR A 350 13.62 -20.49 16.50
N ASP A 351 13.36 -21.78 16.75
CA ASP A 351 12.07 -22.27 17.27
C ASP A 351 10.85 -21.81 16.45
N GLY A 352 11.00 -21.79 15.12
CA GLY A 352 9.94 -21.39 14.19
C GLY A 352 9.57 -19.91 14.27
N GLN A 353 10.47 -19.05 14.76
CA GLN A 353 10.29 -17.60 14.89
C GLN A 353 11.54 -16.88 14.40
N LEU A 354 11.36 -15.68 13.84
CA LEU A 354 12.43 -14.79 13.44
C LEU A 354 12.72 -13.76 14.55
N PHE A 355 14.00 -13.60 14.85
CA PHE A 355 14.52 -12.67 15.84
C PHE A 355 15.41 -11.62 15.19
N VAL A 356 15.26 -10.37 15.66
CA VAL A 356 16.21 -9.29 15.40
C VAL A 356 16.94 -9.04 16.71
N ASN A 357 18.27 -9.15 16.71
CA ASN A 357 19.10 -8.90 17.90
C ASN A 357 18.62 -9.65 19.17
N GLY A 358 18.10 -10.87 18.99
CA GLY A 358 17.59 -11.72 20.07
C GLY A 358 16.17 -11.40 20.55
N LYS A 359 15.41 -10.55 19.83
CA LYS A 359 14.01 -10.22 20.14
C LYS A 359 13.06 -10.61 19.02
N LYS A 360 11.92 -11.22 19.37
CA LYS A 360 10.80 -11.49 18.44
C LYS A 360 10.22 -10.14 18.00
N VAL A 361 10.21 -9.89 16.70
CA VAL A 361 9.63 -8.67 16.11
C VAL A 361 8.34 -9.04 15.36
N PHE A 362 7.35 -8.16 15.42
CA PHE A 362 6.20 -8.19 14.51
C PHE A 362 6.46 -7.26 13.34
N PHE A 363 6.30 -7.76 12.13
CA PHE A 363 6.38 -7.02 10.88
C PHE A 363 5.04 -6.33 10.63
N LYS A 364 5.05 -5.02 10.84
CA LYS A 364 3.93 -4.09 10.63
C LYS A 364 4.16 -3.46 9.27
N GLY A 365 3.94 -4.25 8.22
CA GLY A 365 4.44 -3.97 6.89
C GLY A 365 3.40 -3.44 5.91
N VAL A 366 3.89 -2.94 4.78
CA VAL A 366 3.13 -2.59 3.57
C VAL A 366 3.93 -2.93 2.30
N ASN A 367 3.26 -3.27 1.20
CA ASN A 367 3.85 -3.43 -0.12
C ASN A 367 3.99 -2.05 -0.81
N LEU A 368 5.11 -1.80 -1.49
CA LEU A 368 5.41 -0.52 -2.14
C LEU A 368 5.87 -0.71 -3.58
N HIS A 369 5.04 -0.25 -4.51
CA HIS A 369 5.43 0.03 -5.89
C HIS A 369 6.12 1.40 -6.04
N GLU A 370 6.98 1.51 -7.06
CA GLU A 370 7.48 2.82 -7.54
C GLU A 370 6.35 3.61 -8.19
N PHE A 371 5.85 4.63 -7.49
CA PHE A 371 4.78 5.48 -8.01
C PHE A 371 4.99 6.95 -7.68
N ASN A 372 4.78 7.79 -8.69
CA ASN A 372 4.70 9.23 -8.60
C ASN A 372 3.57 9.73 -9.50
N THR A 373 2.57 10.34 -8.87
CA THR A 373 1.36 10.87 -9.51
C THR A 373 1.61 11.81 -10.68
N ASN A 374 2.75 12.49 -10.71
CA ASN A 374 3.06 13.46 -11.77
C ASN A 374 3.99 12.91 -12.85
N THR A 375 4.80 11.89 -12.55
CA THR A 375 5.91 11.47 -13.41
C THR A 375 5.97 9.96 -13.64
N GLY A 376 4.88 9.24 -13.34
CA GLY A 376 4.80 7.80 -13.52
C GLY A 376 5.64 7.05 -12.49
N GLN A 377 6.70 6.39 -12.94
CA GLN A 377 7.60 5.59 -12.09
C GLN A 377 8.92 6.31 -11.78
N VAL A 378 9.04 7.61 -12.08
CA VAL A 378 10.17 8.44 -11.65
C VAL A 378 9.92 8.95 -10.23
N VAL A 379 10.43 8.22 -9.22
CA VAL A 379 10.24 8.54 -7.81
C VAL A 379 11.38 9.42 -7.31
N THR A 380 11.06 10.62 -6.80
CA THR A 380 12.06 11.57 -6.29
C THR A 380 12.36 11.35 -4.80
N ARG A 381 13.43 11.97 -4.29
CA ARG A 381 13.75 11.96 -2.86
C ARG A 381 12.58 12.49 -2.03
N GLU A 382 11.90 13.53 -2.49
CA GLU A 382 10.78 14.18 -1.80
C GLU A 382 9.62 13.20 -1.62
N VAL A 383 9.27 12.46 -2.68
CA VAL A 383 8.22 11.42 -2.62
C VAL A 383 8.62 10.32 -1.64
N MET A 384 9.87 9.83 -1.69
CA MET A 384 10.36 8.80 -0.75
C MET A 384 10.34 9.29 0.71
N MET A 385 10.76 10.53 0.96
CA MET A 385 10.75 11.12 2.30
C MET A 385 9.34 11.28 2.84
N ARG A 386 8.39 11.71 2.00
CA ARG A 386 6.98 11.78 2.39
C ARG A 386 6.40 10.41 2.69
N ASN A 387 6.77 9.36 1.94
CA ASN A 387 6.40 7.99 2.26
C ASN A 387 6.93 7.56 3.63
N LEU A 388 8.21 7.78 3.90
CA LEU A 388 8.81 7.43 5.19
C LEU A 388 8.15 8.16 6.35
N GLN A 389 7.83 9.45 6.18
CA GLN A 389 7.06 10.21 7.16
C GLN A 389 5.72 9.54 7.46
N LEU A 390 4.89 9.33 6.43
CA LEU A 390 3.56 8.73 6.58
C LEU A 390 3.64 7.33 7.19
N MET A 391 4.61 6.51 6.77
CA MET A 391 4.83 5.18 7.34
C MET A 391 5.12 5.25 8.84
N LYS A 392 5.98 6.18 9.29
CA LYS A 392 6.25 6.38 10.72
C LYS A 392 5.04 6.90 11.49
N GLU A 393 4.27 7.82 10.91
CA GLU A 393 3.01 8.32 11.48
C GLU A 393 1.97 7.19 11.68
N LEU A 394 1.97 6.20 10.79
CA LEU A 394 1.09 5.03 10.79
C LEU A 394 1.64 3.81 11.55
N ASN A 395 2.73 3.98 12.30
CA ASN A 395 3.39 2.91 13.05
C ASN A 395 3.92 1.74 12.18
N ILE A 396 4.12 1.95 10.88
CA ILE A 396 4.71 0.98 9.95
C ILE A 396 6.21 0.84 10.23
N ASN A 397 6.70 -0.40 10.28
CA ASN A 397 8.12 -0.69 10.56
C ASN A 397 8.82 -1.48 9.45
N ALA A 398 8.09 -1.93 8.43
CA ALA A 398 8.62 -2.75 7.36
C ALA A 398 7.99 -2.41 6.00
N VAL A 399 8.74 -2.60 4.92
CA VAL A 399 8.27 -2.45 3.54
C VAL A 399 8.73 -3.65 2.72
N ARG A 400 7.84 -4.20 1.89
CA ARG A 400 8.19 -5.13 0.83
C ARG A 400 8.26 -4.36 -0.49
N THR A 401 9.34 -4.58 -1.22
CA THR A 401 9.62 -3.90 -2.49
C THR A 401 8.88 -4.59 -3.65
N SER A 402 7.55 -4.43 -3.67
CA SER A 402 6.67 -5.08 -4.66
C SER A 402 6.91 -4.52 -6.07
N HIS A 403 7.26 -5.33 -7.08
CA HIS A 403 7.85 -6.69 -6.99
C HIS A 403 9.19 -6.71 -7.71
N TYR A 404 10.08 -5.85 -7.23
CA TYR A 404 11.37 -5.56 -7.84
C TYR A 404 12.25 -4.69 -6.92
N PRO A 405 13.58 -4.67 -7.16
CA PRO A 405 14.47 -3.81 -6.40
C PRO A 405 14.13 -2.33 -6.65
N GLN A 406 14.00 -1.54 -5.58
CA GLN A 406 13.75 -0.09 -5.62
C GLN A 406 15.00 0.70 -6.09
N PRO A 407 14.94 2.04 -6.28
CA PRO A 407 16.13 2.84 -6.58
C PRO A 407 17.11 2.80 -5.39
N PRO A 408 18.43 2.85 -5.61
CA PRO A 408 19.41 2.73 -4.52
C PRO A 408 19.25 3.74 -3.37
N LEU A 409 18.71 4.94 -3.66
CA LEU A 409 18.42 5.94 -2.65
C LEU A 409 17.42 5.44 -1.59
N TRP A 410 16.42 4.63 -1.97
CA TRP A 410 15.41 4.10 -1.05
C TRP A 410 16.03 3.31 0.10
N TYR A 411 17.03 2.47 -0.19
CA TYR A 411 17.71 1.65 0.80
C TYR A 411 18.56 2.49 1.76
N LYS A 412 19.25 3.52 1.25
CA LYS A 412 19.98 4.48 2.09
C LYS A 412 19.04 5.18 3.07
N LEU A 413 17.87 5.60 2.61
CA LEU A 413 16.87 6.23 3.47
C LEU A 413 16.27 5.24 4.48
N CYS A 414 15.98 4.01 4.08
CA CYS A 414 15.47 2.98 5.01
C CYS A 414 16.50 2.59 6.09
N ASP A 415 17.79 2.56 5.74
CA ASP A 415 18.87 2.40 6.71
C ASP A 415 18.88 3.54 7.73
N GLU A 416 18.76 4.79 7.25
CA GLU A 416 18.84 6.01 8.06
C GLU A 416 17.64 6.21 8.98
N TYR A 417 16.42 6.02 8.46
CA TYR A 417 15.18 6.24 9.20
C TYR A 417 14.62 4.98 9.86
N GLY A 418 15.25 3.82 9.64
CA GLY A 418 14.91 2.56 10.32
C GLY A 418 13.62 1.95 9.80
N ILE A 419 13.65 1.38 8.60
CA ILE A 419 12.58 0.55 8.04
C ILE A 419 13.18 -0.80 7.68
N TYR A 420 12.54 -1.90 8.10
CA TYR A 420 12.93 -3.23 7.66
C TYR A 420 12.48 -3.46 6.21
N LEU A 421 13.32 -4.08 5.40
CA LEU A 421 13.02 -4.35 3.99
C LEU A 421 12.98 -5.86 3.70
N VAL A 422 11.93 -6.25 2.98
CA VAL A 422 11.96 -7.40 2.08
C VAL A 422 12.38 -6.88 0.72
N ASP A 423 13.58 -7.24 0.30
CA ASP A 423 14.12 -6.86 -1.00
C ASP A 423 13.84 -7.96 -2.01
N GLU A 424 13.17 -7.64 -3.12
CA GLU A 424 12.58 -8.63 -4.03
C GLU A 424 13.17 -8.56 -5.42
N ALA A 425 13.52 -9.71 -5.99
CA ALA A 425 14.00 -9.78 -7.36
C ALA A 425 12.87 -9.34 -8.32
N ASN A 426 13.24 -8.62 -9.38
CA ASN A 426 12.31 -8.19 -10.43
C ASN A 426 11.88 -9.40 -11.25
N LEU A 427 10.95 -10.20 -10.77
CA LEU A 427 10.64 -11.49 -11.37
C LEU A 427 9.18 -11.88 -11.08
N GLU A 428 8.32 -11.67 -12.08
CA GLU A 428 6.92 -12.07 -12.05
C GLU A 428 6.46 -12.54 -13.44
N SER A 429 5.78 -13.69 -13.51
CA SER A 429 5.30 -14.28 -14.77
C SER A 429 3.84 -14.74 -14.66
N HIS A 430 3.03 -13.98 -13.92
CA HIS A 430 1.66 -14.32 -13.53
C HIS A 430 0.80 -14.71 -14.74
N GLY A 431 0.85 -13.94 -15.83
CA GLY A 431 0.11 -14.18 -17.07
C GLY A 431 0.49 -15.47 -17.83
N LEU A 432 1.55 -16.18 -17.44
CA LEU A 432 1.87 -17.52 -17.95
C LEU A 432 1.24 -18.64 -17.11
N GLY A 433 0.65 -18.31 -15.96
CA GLY A 433 0.11 -19.26 -15.01
C GLY A 433 1.17 -20.09 -14.29
N TYR A 434 0.70 -21.03 -13.48
CA TYR A 434 1.54 -21.89 -12.64
C TYR A 434 1.65 -23.30 -13.21
N GLY A 435 2.78 -23.96 -12.94
CA GLY A 435 3.02 -25.35 -13.34
C GLY A 435 4.18 -25.54 -14.33
N PRO A 436 4.25 -26.72 -14.99
CA PRO A 436 5.42 -27.14 -15.77
C PRO A 436 5.65 -26.34 -17.05
N ASP A 437 4.61 -25.73 -17.61
CA ASP A 437 4.68 -24.95 -18.86
C ASP A 437 5.08 -23.48 -18.63
N ASN A 438 5.28 -23.07 -17.37
CA ASN A 438 5.84 -21.76 -17.04
C ASN A 438 7.35 -21.73 -17.33
N VAL A 439 7.85 -20.60 -17.82
CA VAL A 439 9.25 -20.36 -18.18
C VAL A 439 10.25 -20.58 -17.04
N ALA A 440 9.82 -20.56 -15.78
CA ALA A 440 10.62 -20.94 -14.61
C ALA A 440 11.18 -22.39 -14.66
N ASN A 441 10.65 -23.23 -15.57
CA ASN A 441 11.11 -24.59 -15.81
C ASN A 441 11.97 -24.75 -17.08
N PHE A 442 12.10 -23.71 -17.90
CA PHE A 442 12.71 -23.81 -19.23
C PHE A 442 14.21 -23.47 -19.18
N PRO A 443 15.11 -24.35 -19.67
CA PRO A 443 16.55 -24.14 -19.62
C PRO A 443 17.02 -22.83 -20.25
N GLU A 444 16.42 -22.41 -21.36
CA GLU A 444 16.78 -21.19 -22.09
C GLU A 444 16.44 -19.90 -21.33
N TRP A 445 15.59 -19.97 -20.29
CA TRP A 445 15.25 -18.83 -19.41
C TRP A 445 16.03 -18.84 -18.09
N HIS A 446 16.74 -19.93 -17.78
CA HIS A 446 17.39 -20.13 -16.49
C HIS A 446 18.39 -19.01 -16.15
N ALA A 447 19.22 -18.63 -17.12
CA ALA A 447 20.23 -17.59 -16.92
C ALA A 447 19.61 -16.21 -16.61
N GLN A 448 18.45 -15.88 -17.19
CA GLN A 448 17.74 -14.64 -16.87
C GLN A 448 17.15 -14.63 -15.46
N HIS A 449 16.62 -15.78 -15.00
CA HIS A 449 16.14 -15.92 -13.62
C HIS A 449 17.30 -15.73 -12.63
N MET A 450 18.45 -16.35 -12.92
CA MET A 450 19.66 -16.18 -12.11
C MET A 450 20.19 -14.75 -12.11
N ASP A 451 20.24 -14.07 -13.26
CA ASP A 451 20.67 -12.66 -13.38
C ASP A 451 19.87 -11.76 -12.44
N ARG A 452 18.55 -11.94 -12.36
CA ARG A 452 17.64 -11.13 -11.53
C ARG A 452 17.93 -11.28 -10.02
N ILE A 453 18.13 -12.50 -9.50
CA ILE A 453 18.48 -12.69 -8.08
C ILE A 453 19.92 -12.28 -7.77
N ILE A 454 20.86 -12.53 -8.68
CA ILE A 454 22.27 -12.16 -8.49
C ILE A 454 22.39 -10.65 -8.37
N ARG A 455 21.72 -9.91 -9.26
CA ARG A 455 21.75 -8.45 -9.29
C ARG A 455 21.13 -7.80 -8.07
N LEU A 456 20.02 -8.35 -7.57
CA LEU A 456 19.41 -7.93 -6.30
C LEU A 456 20.43 -8.04 -5.16
N VAL A 457 20.92 -9.24 -4.90
CA VAL A 457 21.78 -9.50 -3.74
C VAL A 457 23.10 -8.76 -3.86
N GLU A 458 23.77 -8.79 -5.01
CA GLU A 458 25.09 -8.15 -5.15
C GLU A 458 25.04 -6.63 -5.00
N ARG A 459 23.95 -5.99 -5.47
CA ARG A 459 23.76 -4.54 -5.35
C ARG A 459 23.53 -4.11 -3.91
N ASP A 460 22.71 -4.86 -3.16
CA ASP A 460 22.11 -4.40 -1.90
C ASP A 460 22.60 -5.12 -0.63
N LYS A 461 23.50 -6.11 -0.77
CA LYS A 461 24.05 -6.96 0.32
C LYS A 461 24.55 -6.22 1.57
N ASN A 462 24.93 -4.95 1.44
CA ASN A 462 25.50 -4.15 2.53
C ASN A 462 24.49 -3.32 3.33
N HIS A 463 23.22 -3.23 2.88
CA HIS A 463 22.19 -2.45 3.57
C HIS A 463 21.71 -3.13 4.86
N ALA A 464 21.63 -2.35 5.95
CA ALA A 464 21.20 -2.84 7.26
C ALA A 464 19.69 -3.12 7.29
N SER A 465 18.93 -2.31 6.56
CA SER A 465 17.47 -2.36 6.39
C SER A 465 16.99 -3.64 5.73
N VAL A 466 17.72 -4.16 4.74
CA VAL A 466 17.38 -5.43 4.08
C VAL A 466 17.53 -6.56 5.07
N ILE A 467 16.43 -7.23 5.42
CA ILE A 467 16.40 -8.35 6.36
C ILE A 467 15.87 -9.64 5.74
N PHE A 468 15.25 -9.57 4.56
CA PHE A 468 14.87 -10.73 3.75
C PHE A 468 15.32 -10.53 2.30
N TRP A 469 15.68 -11.63 1.65
CA TRP A 469 15.70 -11.72 0.19
C TRP A 469 14.42 -12.41 -0.29
N SER A 470 13.71 -11.84 -1.26
CA SER A 470 12.58 -12.47 -1.92
C SER A 470 12.95 -12.85 -3.35
N LEU A 471 12.64 -14.09 -3.75
CA LEU A 471 13.03 -14.62 -5.06
C LEU A 471 12.21 -14.06 -6.24
N GLY A 472 11.09 -13.40 -5.96
CA GLY A 472 10.14 -12.89 -6.95
C GLY A 472 8.70 -13.05 -6.46
N ASN A 473 7.74 -12.80 -7.35
CA ASN A 473 6.30 -12.86 -7.08
C ASN A 473 5.60 -13.71 -8.14
N GLU A 474 4.56 -14.48 -7.74
CA GLU A 474 3.60 -15.13 -8.66
C GLU A 474 4.17 -15.68 -9.99
N ALA A 475 5.29 -16.40 -9.92
CA ALA A 475 6.08 -16.82 -11.08
C ALA A 475 6.28 -18.34 -11.21
N SER A 476 5.39 -19.14 -10.61
CA SER A 476 5.49 -20.60 -10.51
C SER A 476 6.73 -21.08 -9.73
N ASN A 477 6.69 -22.29 -9.15
CA ASN A 477 7.83 -22.82 -8.38
C ASN A 477 8.71 -23.78 -9.20
N GLY A 478 9.30 -23.28 -10.28
CA GLY A 478 10.14 -24.08 -11.20
C GLY A 478 11.58 -24.31 -10.75
N LYS A 479 12.37 -25.11 -11.51
CA LYS A 479 13.77 -25.44 -11.19
C LYS A 479 14.62 -24.19 -10.92
N ALA A 480 14.41 -23.11 -11.68
CA ALA A 480 15.15 -21.87 -11.51
C ALA A 480 15.08 -21.33 -10.07
N PHE A 481 13.90 -21.36 -9.42
CA PHE A 481 13.72 -20.86 -8.06
C PHE A 481 14.48 -21.65 -7.00
N PHE A 482 14.67 -22.96 -7.19
CA PHE A 482 15.51 -23.76 -6.28
C PHE A 482 16.98 -23.38 -6.42
N ASP A 483 17.46 -23.15 -7.64
CA ASP A 483 18.84 -22.75 -7.90
C ASP A 483 19.11 -21.31 -7.41
N MET A 484 18.14 -20.41 -7.59
CA MET A 484 18.18 -19.04 -7.07
C MET A 484 18.26 -19.04 -5.53
N TYR A 485 17.44 -19.85 -4.86
CA TYR A 485 17.50 -20.03 -3.41
C TYR A 485 18.88 -20.54 -2.97
N ASP A 486 19.37 -21.61 -3.60
CA ASP A 486 20.65 -22.22 -3.23
C ASP A 486 21.81 -21.23 -3.41
N TRP A 487 21.79 -20.46 -4.50
CA TRP A 487 22.77 -19.40 -4.74
C TRP A 487 22.67 -18.29 -3.68
N ALA A 488 21.47 -17.77 -3.40
CA ALA A 488 21.27 -16.71 -2.42
C ALA A 488 21.74 -17.14 -1.02
N LYS A 489 21.41 -18.36 -0.58
CA LYS A 489 21.85 -18.91 0.71
C LYS A 489 23.37 -19.13 0.77
N ALA A 490 23.99 -19.53 -0.35
CA ALA A 490 25.43 -19.70 -0.43
C ALA A 490 26.17 -18.35 -0.40
N ARG A 491 25.58 -17.32 -1.03
CA ARG A 491 26.16 -15.98 -1.12
C ARG A 491 26.00 -15.19 0.17
N ASP A 492 24.81 -15.19 0.76
CA ASP A 492 24.49 -14.48 2.00
C ASP A 492 23.67 -15.37 2.96
N ASN A 493 24.34 -15.85 4.01
CA ASN A 493 23.70 -16.63 5.07
C ASN A 493 23.21 -15.78 6.24
N SER A 494 23.43 -14.45 6.21
CA SER A 494 23.04 -13.53 7.28
C SER A 494 21.56 -13.12 7.23
N ARG A 495 20.87 -13.49 6.14
CA ARG A 495 19.47 -13.16 5.89
C ARG A 495 18.66 -14.42 5.49
N PRO A 496 17.41 -14.53 5.94
CA PRO A 496 16.44 -15.49 5.39
C PRO A 496 16.07 -15.16 3.94
N VAL A 497 15.70 -16.21 3.20
CA VAL A 497 15.15 -16.11 1.83
C VAL A 497 13.68 -16.53 1.86
N GLN A 498 12.81 -15.78 1.20
CA GLN A 498 11.38 -16.09 1.09
C GLN A 498 10.93 -16.23 -0.37
N TYR A 499 9.91 -17.06 -0.60
CA TYR A 499 9.21 -17.15 -1.86
C TYR A 499 7.81 -17.75 -1.64
N GLU A 500 6.76 -17.05 -2.06
CA GLU A 500 5.38 -17.41 -1.72
C GLU A 500 4.93 -18.71 -2.40
N GLN A 501 5.28 -18.89 -3.68
CA GLN A 501 4.84 -20.05 -4.47
C GLN A 501 5.51 -21.37 -4.03
N ALA A 502 6.51 -21.32 -3.13
CA ALA A 502 7.02 -22.50 -2.44
C ALA A 502 6.05 -23.04 -1.36
N TYR A 503 5.06 -22.22 -0.95
CA TYR A 503 4.08 -22.50 0.09
C TYR A 503 4.75 -23.01 1.39
N GLN A 504 4.03 -23.85 2.15
CA GLN A 504 4.60 -24.61 3.27
C GLN A 504 5.30 -25.91 2.82
N ARG A 505 5.38 -26.16 1.50
CA ARG A 505 5.67 -27.49 0.94
C ARG A 505 7.14 -27.66 0.60
N ASP A 506 7.73 -26.65 -0.04
CA ASP A 506 9.05 -26.78 -0.64
C ASP A 506 10.17 -26.16 0.21
N ARG A 507 11.41 -26.56 -0.09
CA ARG A 507 12.61 -26.18 0.69
C ARG A 507 13.12 -24.78 0.38
N ASN A 508 12.74 -24.20 -0.75
CA ASN A 508 13.26 -22.95 -1.27
C ASN A 508 12.58 -21.71 -0.66
N THR A 509 12.21 -21.79 0.62
CA THR A 509 11.76 -20.68 1.45
C THR A 509 12.03 -20.96 2.93
N ASP A 510 12.59 -19.97 3.62
CA ASP A 510 12.85 -19.98 5.07
C ASP A 510 11.62 -19.53 5.89
N VAL A 511 10.65 -18.90 5.22
CA VAL A 511 9.47 -18.25 5.83
C VAL A 511 8.19 -18.76 5.15
N ILE A 512 7.14 -19.00 5.92
CA ILE A 512 5.79 -19.22 5.38
C ILE A 512 5.21 -17.85 5.06
N CYS A 513 5.09 -17.50 3.78
CA CYS A 513 4.72 -16.15 3.36
C CYS A 513 3.49 -16.06 2.47
N HIS A 514 2.49 -16.92 2.70
CA HIS A 514 1.21 -16.94 1.97
C HIS A 514 0.61 -15.55 1.75
N MET A 515 0.07 -15.33 0.56
CA MET A 515 -0.80 -14.19 0.22
C MET A 515 -2.26 -14.52 0.59
N TYR A 516 -2.97 -13.57 1.19
CA TYR A 516 -4.42 -13.60 1.47
C TYR A 516 -4.98 -14.95 1.97
N PRO A 517 -4.37 -15.58 3.00
CA PRO A 517 -4.89 -16.84 3.54
C PRO A 517 -6.33 -16.66 4.06
N SER A 518 -7.19 -17.65 3.81
CA SER A 518 -8.55 -17.62 4.35
C SER A 518 -8.56 -17.55 5.88
N TRP A 519 -9.60 -16.95 6.47
CA TRP A 519 -9.78 -16.91 7.93
C TRP A 519 -9.70 -18.28 8.60
N GLU A 520 -10.25 -19.32 7.95
CA GLU A 520 -10.17 -20.70 8.42
C GLU A 520 -8.72 -21.21 8.43
N SER A 521 -7.96 -20.97 7.35
CA SER A 521 -6.55 -21.34 7.28
C SER A 521 -5.72 -20.61 8.32
N MET A 522 -5.94 -19.30 8.48
CA MET A 522 -5.24 -18.51 9.49
C MET A 522 -5.52 -19.01 10.91
N LYS A 523 -6.79 -19.18 11.29
CA LYS A 523 -7.14 -19.67 12.63
C LYS A 523 -6.59 -21.09 12.88
N ARG A 524 -6.63 -21.96 11.88
CA ARG A 524 -6.06 -23.32 11.95
C ARG A 524 -4.55 -23.29 12.15
N ASP A 525 -3.83 -22.46 11.40
CA ASP A 525 -2.37 -22.41 11.42
C ASP A 525 -1.87 -21.64 12.67
N ALA A 526 -2.61 -20.64 13.13
CA ALA A 526 -2.31 -19.90 14.37
C ALA A 526 -2.32 -20.81 15.62
N ALA A 527 -3.20 -21.83 15.63
CA ALA A 527 -3.35 -22.79 16.72
C ALA A 527 -2.30 -23.92 16.71
N ARG A 528 -1.35 -23.93 15.76
CA ARG A 528 -0.34 -24.97 15.58
C ARG A 528 1.07 -24.40 15.78
N ASP A 529 2.03 -25.28 16.02
CA ASP A 529 3.45 -24.97 15.82
C ASP A 529 3.83 -25.38 14.40
N LEU A 530 4.14 -24.39 13.56
CA LEU A 530 4.46 -24.59 12.15
C LEU A 530 5.94 -24.91 11.91
N GLY A 531 6.80 -24.77 12.92
CA GLY A 531 8.25 -24.98 12.80
C GLY A 531 9.00 -23.96 11.94
N LYS A 532 8.29 -23.02 11.28
CA LYS A 532 8.83 -21.89 10.51
C LYS A 532 8.09 -20.60 10.89
N PRO A 533 8.73 -19.43 10.82
CA PRO A 533 8.02 -18.16 10.97
C PRO A 533 6.98 -18.01 9.86
N TYR A 534 5.83 -17.46 10.21
CA TYR A 534 4.75 -17.12 9.27
C TYR A 534 4.62 -15.61 9.21
N ILE A 535 4.97 -15.03 8.05
CA ILE A 535 4.90 -13.61 7.77
C ILE A 535 4.26 -13.44 6.39
N MET A 536 2.98 -13.04 6.35
CA MET A 536 2.24 -12.91 5.08
C MET A 536 2.91 -11.87 4.17
N CYS A 537 3.29 -12.24 2.95
CA CYS A 537 3.84 -11.24 2.03
C CYS A 537 2.78 -10.27 1.52
N GLU A 538 1.50 -10.66 1.53
CA GLU A 538 0.35 -9.79 1.27
C GLU A 538 -0.86 -10.21 2.12
N TYR A 539 -1.54 -9.23 2.72
CA TYR A 539 -2.82 -9.43 3.41
C TYR A 539 -3.60 -8.10 3.44
N ALA A 540 -4.88 -8.16 3.84
CA ALA A 540 -5.73 -6.98 3.99
C ALA A 540 -5.76 -6.08 2.74
N HIS A 541 -6.35 -6.58 1.65
CA HIS A 541 -6.43 -5.90 0.37
C HIS A 541 -7.24 -4.58 0.48
N ALA A 542 -6.63 -3.44 0.17
CA ALA A 542 -7.16 -2.11 0.49
C ALA A 542 -7.92 -1.44 -0.68
N MET A 543 -8.49 -2.21 -1.61
CA MET A 543 -9.24 -1.69 -2.77
C MET A 543 -10.56 -1.00 -2.42
N GLY A 544 -10.68 0.26 -2.84
CA GLY A 544 -11.84 1.11 -2.58
C GLY A 544 -12.10 1.28 -1.07
N ASN A 545 -13.37 1.18 -0.65
CA ASN A 545 -13.76 1.13 0.76
C ASN A 545 -13.57 -0.30 1.33
N SER A 546 -12.45 -0.54 1.99
CA SER A 546 -12.00 -1.88 2.44
C SER A 546 -11.42 -1.84 3.87
N MET A 547 -10.42 -2.67 4.16
CA MET A 547 -9.71 -2.78 5.46
C MET A 547 -10.62 -3.13 6.64
N GLY A 548 -11.76 -3.76 6.35
CA GLY A 548 -12.57 -4.46 7.33
C GLY A 548 -11.80 -5.64 7.92
N ASN A 549 -12.09 -5.93 9.18
CA ASN A 549 -11.47 -7.00 9.97
C ASN A 549 -9.96 -6.87 10.24
N PHE A 550 -9.41 -5.65 10.11
CA PHE A 550 -7.97 -5.45 10.27
C PHE A 550 -7.48 -5.71 11.70
N GLN A 551 -8.32 -5.43 12.71
CA GLN A 551 -8.02 -5.76 14.11
C GLN A 551 -7.94 -7.28 14.32
N GLU A 552 -8.87 -8.04 13.76
CA GLU A 552 -8.99 -9.49 13.93
C GLU A 552 -7.79 -10.25 13.32
N TYR A 553 -7.21 -9.74 12.22
CA TYR A 553 -5.93 -10.23 11.71
C TYR A 553 -4.86 -10.20 12.81
N TRP A 554 -4.73 -9.08 13.50
CA TRP A 554 -3.70 -8.89 14.53
C TRP A 554 -3.99 -9.67 15.79
N ASP A 555 -5.25 -9.84 16.15
CA ASP A 555 -5.63 -10.67 17.28
C ASP A 555 -5.22 -12.14 17.03
N VAL A 556 -5.50 -12.66 15.82
CA VAL A 556 -5.06 -14.00 15.42
C VAL A 556 -3.54 -14.10 15.40
N MET A 557 -2.85 -13.16 14.76
CA MET A 557 -1.37 -13.21 14.66
C MET A 557 -0.68 -13.11 16.02
N ARG A 558 -1.18 -12.24 16.92
CA ARG A 558 -0.62 -12.09 18.29
C ARG A 558 -0.89 -13.30 19.17
N SER A 559 -1.95 -14.08 18.88
CA SER A 559 -2.24 -15.33 19.58
C SER A 559 -1.31 -16.49 19.18
N SER A 560 -0.62 -16.38 18.04
CA SER A 560 0.20 -17.46 17.49
C SER A 560 1.67 -17.38 17.92
N LYS A 561 2.29 -18.56 18.08
CA LYS A 561 3.74 -18.69 18.24
C LYS A 561 4.47 -18.19 16.98
N ASN A 562 4.12 -18.75 15.81
CA ASN A 562 4.89 -18.58 14.57
C ASN A 562 4.50 -17.34 13.75
N MET A 563 3.26 -16.84 13.88
CA MET A 563 2.84 -15.66 13.11
C MET A 563 3.50 -14.39 13.64
N GLN A 564 4.07 -13.61 12.72
CA GLN A 564 4.87 -12.42 13.04
C GLN A 564 4.47 -11.20 12.20
N GLY A 565 3.20 -11.10 11.79
CA GLY A 565 2.71 -9.97 11.01
C GLY A 565 2.69 -10.27 9.51
N GLY A 566 2.80 -9.22 8.72
CA GLY A 566 2.77 -9.28 7.26
C GLY A 566 2.78 -7.89 6.63
N PHE A 567 2.56 -7.84 5.32
CA PHE A 567 2.58 -6.61 4.54
C PHE A 567 1.22 -6.33 3.91
N ILE A 568 0.61 -5.19 4.24
CA ILE A 568 -0.67 -4.75 3.64
C ILE A 568 -0.50 -4.64 2.12
N TRP A 569 -1.53 -5.05 1.36
CA TRP A 569 -1.63 -4.75 -0.07
C TRP A 569 -2.64 -3.61 -0.30
N GLU A 570 -2.21 -2.41 -0.67
CA GLU A 570 -0.83 -1.92 -0.77
C GLU A 570 -0.67 -0.46 -0.30
N TRP A 571 0.46 0.19 -0.60
CA TRP A 571 0.73 1.55 -0.13
C TRP A 571 -0.09 2.61 -0.89
N TYR A 572 -0.02 2.63 -2.21
CA TYR A 572 -0.63 3.66 -3.05
C TYR A 572 -1.90 3.18 -3.73
N ASN A 573 -2.85 4.08 -3.90
CA ASN A 573 -3.76 4.00 -5.03
C ASN A 573 -3.04 4.58 -6.25
N HIS A 574 -2.88 3.80 -7.32
CA HIS A 574 -2.09 4.16 -8.50
C HIS A 574 -2.91 4.95 -9.54
N GLY A 575 -3.51 6.06 -9.11
CA GLY A 575 -4.34 6.93 -9.94
C GLY A 575 -3.62 8.17 -10.47
N TYR A 576 -3.88 8.56 -11.72
CA TYR A 576 -3.31 9.79 -12.30
C TYR A 576 -4.33 10.92 -12.39
N PRO A 577 -3.96 12.19 -12.17
CA PRO A 577 -4.90 13.30 -12.14
C PRO A 577 -5.35 13.64 -13.56
N GLU A 578 -6.66 13.72 -13.80
CA GLU A 578 -7.24 14.06 -15.10
C GLU A 578 -8.49 14.94 -14.93
N HIS A 579 -8.96 15.55 -16.02
CA HIS A 579 -10.18 16.34 -16.04
C HIS A 579 -11.13 15.85 -17.13
N ASP A 580 -12.42 15.86 -16.86
CA ASP A 580 -13.43 15.53 -17.85
C ASP A 580 -13.66 16.67 -18.86
N GLU A 581 -14.58 16.45 -19.81
CA GLU A 581 -14.92 17.43 -20.86
C GLU A 581 -15.48 18.76 -20.30
N GLN A 582 -15.95 18.78 -19.04
CA GLN A 582 -16.45 19.97 -18.34
C GLN A 582 -15.40 20.60 -17.43
N GLY A 583 -14.18 20.06 -17.37
CA GLY A 583 -13.10 20.54 -16.52
C GLY A 583 -13.23 20.12 -15.05
N ARG A 584 -14.01 19.07 -14.75
CA ARG A 584 -14.11 18.51 -13.39
C ARG A 584 -13.02 17.46 -13.19
N PHE A 585 -12.40 17.51 -12.02
CA PHE A 585 -11.30 16.63 -11.66
C PHE A 585 -11.74 15.18 -11.44
N TYR A 586 -10.90 14.22 -11.82
CA TYR A 586 -10.98 12.82 -11.39
C TYR A 586 -9.60 12.14 -11.38
N TRP A 587 -9.53 10.99 -10.72
CA TRP A 587 -8.34 10.13 -10.73
C TRP A 587 -8.52 9.02 -11.76
N ALA A 588 -7.74 9.09 -12.83
CA ALA A 588 -7.71 8.10 -13.89
C ALA A 588 -7.11 6.77 -13.41
N TYR A 589 -7.72 5.66 -13.82
CA TYR A 589 -7.25 4.28 -13.63
C TYR A 589 -7.24 3.52 -14.96
N GLY A 590 -7.00 2.19 -14.96
CA GLY A 590 -6.95 1.39 -16.18
C GLY A 590 -8.16 1.59 -17.08
N GLY A 591 -7.94 1.71 -18.39
CA GLY A 591 -8.98 2.04 -19.37
C GLY A 591 -9.15 3.55 -19.61
N ASP A 592 -8.71 4.42 -18.69
CA ASP A 592 -8.60 5.86 -18.96
C ASP A 592 -7.32 6.17 -19.76
N LEU A 593 -6.94 7.46 -19.87
CA LEU A 593 -5.69 7.90 -20.49
C LEU A 593 -5.51 7.37 -21.93
N LYS A 594 -6.61 7.29 -22.68
CA LYS A 594 -6.68 6.75 -24.06
C LYS A 594 -6.39 5.25 -24.18
N SER A 595 -6.54 4.48 -23.09
CA SER A 595 -6.29 3.03 -23.04
C SER A 595 -7.57 2.16 -23.06
N TYR A 596 -8.76 2.74 -23.24
CA TYR A 596 -10.04 2.02 -23.20
C TYR A 596 -10.12 0.86 -24.20
N ASP A 597 -9.52 1.01 -25.39
CA ASP A 597 -9.48 -0.01 -26.44
C ASP A 597 -8.29 -1.00 -26.29
N LYS A 598 -7.48 -0.82 -25.24
CA LYS A 598 -6.33 -1.68 -24.91
C LYS A 598 -6.70 -2.67 -23.81
N MET A 599 -5.87 -3.68 -23.62
CA MET A 599 -5.98 -4.57 -22.47
C MET A 599 -5.86 -3.74 -21.18
N ASN A 600 -6.86 -3.83 -20.31
CA ASN A 600 -6.88 -3.14 -19.02
C ASN A 600 -7.76 -3.85 -17.99
N ASP A 601 -7.45 -3.65 -16.71
CA ASP A 601 -8.17 -4.24 -15.56
C ASP A 601 -8.86 -3.16 -14.69
N ASN A 602 -9.36 -2.10 -15.34
CA ASN A 602 -10.12 -1.01 -14.72
C ASN A 602 -9.45 -0.45 -13.44
N ASN A 603 -10.20 -0.37 -12.34
CA ASN A 603 -9.77 0.25 -11.09
C ASN A 603 -8.98 -0.69 -10.16
N PHE A 604 -8.54 -1.87 -10.63
CA PHE A 604 -7.82 -2.82 -9.78
C PHE A 604 -6.51 -2.24 -9.20
N CYS A 605 -5.94 -1.21 -9.83
CA CYS A 605 -4.81 -0.41 -9.34
C CYS A 605 -5.16 0.61 -8.23
N MET A 606 -6.39 0.62 -7.75
CA MET A 606 -6.90 1.53 -6.71
C MET A 606 -7.10 0.77 -5.40
N ASP A 607 -5.99 0.22 -4.92
CA ASP A 607 -5.86 -0.79 -3.86
C ASP A 607 -4.91 -0.37 -2.73
N GLY A 608 -4.69 0.93 -2.58
CA GLY A 608 -3.80 1.50 -1.56
C GLY A 608 -4.45 1.93 -0.26
N ILE A 609 -3.64 2.00 0.80
CA ILE A 609 -3.99 2.69 2.05
C ILE A 609 -3.69 4.19 2.04
N ILE A 610 -3.09 4.73 0.98
CA ILE A 610 -2.80 6.17 0.80
C ILE A 610 -3.30 6.59 -0.59
N SER A 611 -3.76 7.83 -0.72
CA SER A 611 -4.16 8.40 -2.01
C SER A 611 -2.96 8.55 -2.97
N PRO A 612 -3.19 8.74 -4.29
CA PRO A 612 -2.09 8.98 -5.22
C PRO A 612 -1.20 10.15 -4.78
N ASP A 613 -1.78 11.22 -4.27
CA ASP A 613 -1.11 12.43 -3.81
C ASP A 613 -0.63 12.40 -2.34
N GLN A 614 -0.42 11.21 -1.76
CA GLN A 614 0.19 11.02 -0.44
C GLN A 614 -0.63 11.58 0.76
N ASN A 615 -1.96 11.44 0.70
CA ASN A 615 -2.88 11.80 1.77
C ASN A 615 -3.54 10.56 2.39
N TYR A 616 -3.96 10.70 3.65
CA TYR A 616 -4.79 9.69 4.30
C TYR A 616 -6.17 9.63 3.64
N ILE A 617 -6.68 8.42 3.53
CA ILE A 617 -8.04 8.10 3.12
C ILE A 617 -8.76 7.39 4.29
N PRO A 618 -10.08 7.16 4.25
CA PRO A 618 -10.81 6.79 5.46
C PRO A 618 -10.32 5.52 6.16
N HIS A 619 -9.85 4.50 5.43
CA HIS A 619 -9.27 3.31 6.06
C HIS A 619 -7.83 3.44 6.49
N THR A 620 -7.11 4.50 6.17
CA THR A 620 -5.70 4.64 6.59
C THR A 620 -5.57 4.63 8.11
N TYR A 621 -6.54 5.24 8.80
CA TYR A 621 -6.51 5.44 10.24
C TYR A 621 -6.55 4.14 11.06
N ILE A 622 -7.22 3.08 10.56
CA ILE A 622 -7.24 1.77 11.24
C ILE A 622 -5.85 1.14 11.30
N VAL A 623 -5.01 1.41 10.30
CA VAL A 623 -3.62 0.94 10.27
C VAL A 623 -2.85 1.52 11.44
N LYS A 624 -2.92 2.85 11.63
CA LYS A 624 -2.25 3.54 12.75
C LYS A 624 -2.64 2.94 14.11
N LYS A 625 -3.94 2.70 14.32
CA LYS A 625 -4.49 2.14 15.57
C LYS A 625 -3.99 0.73 15.82
N VAL A 626 -4.12 -0.15 14.83
CA VAL A 626 -3.81 -1.58 15.00
C VAL A 626 -2.28 -1.81 15.06
N TYR A 627 -1.49 -1.00 14.33
CA TYR A 627 -0.03 -1.07 14.32
C TYR A 627 0.64 -0.38 15.51
N GLN A 628 -0.08 0.30 16.42
CA GLN A 628 0.57 1.02 17.52
C GLN A 628 1.45 0.12 18.41
N ASN A 629 2.53 0.70 18.96
CA ASN A 629 3.50 -0.03 19.80
C ASN A 629 3.27 0.15 21.31
N ILE A 630 2.32 1.01 21.67
CA ILE A 630 1.85 1.20 23.05
C ILE A 630 0.42 0.71 23.08
N LEU A 631 0.16 -0.41 23.75
CA LEU A 631 -1.18 -0.98 23.86
C LEU A 631 -1.75 -0.69 25.24
N PHE A 632 -3.08 -0.62 25.31
CA PHE A 632 -3.81 -0.45 26.56
C PHE A 632 -4.82 -1.60 26.68
N GLU A 633 -4.77 -2.33 27.79
CA GLU A 633 -5.72 -3.41 28.09
C GLU A 633 -6.57 -3.02 29.31
N ALA A 634 -7.86 -3.38 29.25
CA ALA A 634 -8.76 -3.22 30.39
C ALA A 634 -8.35 -4.16 31.54
N LYS A 635 -8.35 -3.65 32.77
CA LYS A 635 -8.12 -4.47 33.97
C LYS A 635 -9.21 -4.28 35.03
N ASP A 636 -9.39 -3.05 35.49
CA ASP A 636 -10.47 -2.64 36.39
C ASP A 636 -10.79 -1.16 36.07
N VAL A 637 -11.28 -0.95 34.85
CA VAL A 637 -11.47 0.37 34.23
C VAL A 637 -12.48 1.24 34.98
N ASP A 638 -13.48 0.62 35.61
CA ASP A 638 -14.47 1.28 36.47
C ASP A 638 -13.83 1.96 37.70
N ASN A 639 -12.67 1.45 38.13
CA ASN A 639 -11.84 2.05 39.14
C ASN A 639 -10.60 2.73 38.52
N GLY A 640 -10.56 2.97 37.22
CA GLY A 640 -9.44 3.61 36.54
C GLY A 640 -8.15 2.78 36.53
N VAL A 641 -8.20 1.45 36.60
CA VAL A 641 -7.02 0.60 36.46
C VAL A 641 -6.96 0.03 35.05
N ILE A 642 -5.88 0.36 34.34
CA ILE A 642 -5.55 -0.18 33.01
C ILE A 642 -4.17 -0.83 33.03
N THR A 643 -3.92 -1.74 32.08
CA THR A 643 -2.58 -2.26 31.82
C THR A 643 -2.00 -1.54 30.60
N VAL A 644 -0.85 -0.89 30.75
CA VAL A 644 -0.09 -0.31 29.64
C VAL A 644 0.97 -1.32 29.20
N ILE A 645 1.02 -1.62 27.92
CA ILE A 645 1.97 -2.57 27.32
C ILE A 645 2.91 -1.80 26.42
N ASN A 646 4.20 -1.97 26.67
CA ASN A 646 5.25 -1.52 25.77
C ASN A 646 5.61 -2.66 24.81
N ASP A 647 5.05 -2.62 23.60
CA ASP A 647 5.29 -3.62 22.56
C ASP A 647 6.54 -3.33 21.71
N PHE A 648 7.15 -2.15 21.86
CA PHE A 648 8.51 -1.89 21.35
C PHE A 648 9.49 -2.93 21.89
N LYS A 649 10.44 -3.35 21.06
CA LYS A 649 11.42 -4.40 21.41
C LYS A 649 12.74 -3.83 21.90
N PHE A 650 13.04 -2.57 21.58
CA PHE A 650 14.30 -1.93 21.91
C PHE A 650 14.15 -0.56 22.58
N THR A 651 12.93 0.00 22.60
CA THR A 651 12.62 1.32 23.15
C THR A 651 11.89 1.24 24.49
N ASN A 652 12.40 1.93 25.51
CA ASN A 652 11.73 2.04 26.82
C ASN A 652 10.74 3.23 26.81
N LEU A 653 9.64 3.10 27.54
CA LEU A 653 8.72 4.21 27.81
C LEU A 653 9.10 4.91 29.11
N SER A 654 9.03 6.24 29.11
CA SER A 654 9.30 7.10 30.26
C SER A 654 8.61 8.45 30.10
N PRO A 655 8.40 9.23 31.17
CA PRO A 655 7.86 10.59 31.08
C PRO A 655 8.70 11.56 30.23
N ALA A 656 10.00 11.27 30.05
CA ALA A 656 10.87 12.06 29.17
C ALA A 656 10.65 11.74 27.68
N SER A 657 10.23 10.52 27.35
CA SER A 657 10.03 10.07 25.97
C SER A 657 8.59 10.20 25.50
N HIS A 658 7.62 10.08 26.40
CA HIS A 658 6.20 10.06 26.06
C HIS A 658 5.35 10.79 27.11
N THR A 659 4.29 11.44 26.63
CA THR A 659 3.23 12.03 27.45
C THR A 659 1.97 11.18 27.32
N PHE A 660 1.37 10.77 28.44
CA PHE A 660 0.12 10.01 28.44
C PHE A 660 -1.03 10.86 28.96
N LYS A 661 -2.16 10.80 28.27
CA LYS A 661 -3.39 11.52 28.62
C LYS A 661 -4.55 10.55 28.75
N TRP A 662 -5.53 10.91 29.56
CA TRP A 662 -6.82 10.26 29.61
C TRP A 662 -7.92 11.31 29.51
N VAL A 663 -9.04 10.95 28.89
CA VAL A 663 -10.25 11.76 28.74
C VAL A 663 -11.43 10.89 29.14
N LEU A 664 -12.23 11.35 30.09
CA LEU A 664 -13.48 10.73 30.49
C LEU A 664 -14.64 11.47 29.82
N LEU A 665 -15.43 10.74 29.03
CA LEU A 665 -16.64 11.25 28.43
C LEU A 665 -17.87 10.90 29.26
N LYS A 666 -18.83 11.81 29.37
CA LYS A 666 -20.21 11.58 29.82
C LYS A 666 -21.13 11.92 28.66
N ASN A 667 -21.83 10.92 28.09
CA ASN A 667 -22.69 11.10 26.92
C ASN A 667 -21.99 11.81 25.73
N GLY A 668 -20.72 11.48 25.51
CA GLY A 668 -19.92 11.99 24.39
C GLY A 668 -19.22 13.32 24.64
N GLU A 669 -19.60 14.04 25.69
CA GLU A 669 -18.97 15.30 26.10
C GLU A 669 -17.86 15.05 27.13
N VAL A 670 -16.81 15.87 27.09
CA VAL A 670 -15.70 15.77 28.05
C VAL A 670 -16.18 16.13 29.46
N ALA A 671 -16.19 15.13 30.35
CA ALA A 671 -16.53 15.30 31.76
C ALA A 671 -15.30 15.67 32.59
N GLU A 672 -14.17 14.98 32.35
CA GLU A 672 -12.89 15.27 32.98
C GLU A 672 -11.74 14.75 32.10
N GLU A 673 -10.56 15.31 32.24
CA GLU A 673 -9.35 14.85 31.57
C GLU A 673 -8.13 15.02 32.46
N GLY A 674 -7.07 14.28 32.16
CA GLY A 674 -5.83 14.38 32.91
C GLY A 674 -4.66 13.67 32.27
N THR A 675 -3.52 13.69 32.96
CA THR A 675 -2.29 13.02 32.53
C THR A 675 -1.89 11.94 33.51
N PHE A 676 -1.12 10.97 33.06
CA PHE A 676 -0.48 9.98 33.94
C PHE A 676 0.94 9.67 33.47
N ASN A 677 1.77 9.19 34.39
CA ASN A 677 3.16 8.86 34.12
C ASN A 677 3.38 7.36 34.21
N VAL A 678 4.16 6.83 33.27
CA VAL A 678 4.57 5.43 33.31
C VAL A 678 6.01 5.29 32.83
N SER A 679 6.75 4.38 33.49
CA SER A 679 8.08 3.95 33.07
C SER A 679 8.03 2.44 32.90
N ILE A 680 8.26 1.97 31.67
CA ILE A 680 8.11 0.57 31.27
C ILE A 680 9.30 0.22 30.38
N ALA A 681 9.99 -0.89 30.67
CA ALA A 681 11.05 -1.38 29.81
C ALA A 681 10.48 -1.86 28.46
N ALA A 682 11.30 -1.91 27.42
CA ALA A 682 10.93 -2.55 26.16
C ALA A 682 10.40 -3.97 26.41
N ASP A 683 9.38 -4.37 25.65
CA ASP A 683 8.83 -5.74 25.66
C ASP A 683 8.29 -6.14 27.05
N SER A 684 7.59 -5.23 27.72
CA SER A 684 7.04 -5.44 29.06
C SER A 684 5.74 -4.67 29.29
N ARG A 685 5.07 -4.90 30.43
CA ARG A 685 3.77 -4.29 30.75
C ARG A 685 3.70 -3.84 32.20
N LYS A 686 2.82 -2.89 32.49
CA LYS A 686 2.59 -2.36 33.84
C LYS A 686 1.15 -1.91 34.03
N ASP A 687 0.58 -2.24 35.19
CA ASP A 687 -0.72 -1.69 35.59
C ASP A 687 -0.57 -0.25 36.11
N VAL A 688 -1.49 0.61 35.71
CA VAL A 688 -1.55 2.01 36.09
C VAL A 688 -2.94 2.32 36.62
N LYS A 689 -2.96 3.02 37.77
CA LYS A 689 -4.17 3.60 38.35
C LYS A 689 -4.28 5.06 37.90
N LEU A 690 -5.32 5.37 37.14
CA LEU A 690 -5.72 6.70 36.74
C LEU A 690 -6.51 7.37 37.87
N ASN A 691 -6.36 8.68 38.00
CA ASN A 691 -7.10 9.48 38.97
C ASN A 691 -8.44 9.92 38.38
N LEU A 692 -9.38 8.98 38.26
CA LEU A 692 -10.73 9.25 37.76
C LEU A 692 -11.63 9.80 38.87
N PRO A 693 -12.60 10.68 38.55
CA PRO A 693 -13.64 11.08 39.49
C PRO A 693 -14.53 9.90 39.88
N ALA A 694 -15.25 10.05 41.00
CA ALA A 694 -16.28 9.10 41.36
C ALA A 694 -17.44 9.17 40.35
N LEU A 695 -17.77 8.03 39.74
CA LEU A 695 -18.86 7.93 38.76
C LEU A 695 -20.14 7.43 39.42
N THR A 696 -21.26 8.06 39.09
CA THR A 696 -22.61 7.69 39.54
C THR A 696 -23.28 6.81 38.50
N LYS A 697 -24.03 5.79 38.98
CA LYS A 697 -24.86 4.98 38.10
C LYS A 697 -26.18 5.71 37.83
N GLU A 698 -26.32 6.21 36.61
CA GLU A 698 -27.48 6.99 36.15
C GLU A 698 -28.10 6.35 34.90
N TYR A 699 -29.42 6.44 34.78
CA TYR A 699 -30.17 6.08 33.58
C TYR A 699 -30.04 7.22 32.54
N GLY A 700 -29.95 6.90 31.26
CA GLY A 700 -29.72 7.92 30.21
C GLY A 700 -28.27 8.40 30.16
N VAL A 701 -27.36 7.73 30.87
CA VAL A 701 -25.96 8.10 30.97
C VAL A 701 -25.07 6.92 30.61
N GLU A 702 -24.06 7.18 29.79
CA GLU A 702 -22.93 6.29 29.54
C GLU A 702 -21.61 7.05 29.69
N TYR A 703 -20.56 6.29 30.03
CA TYR A 703 -19.23 6.83 30.25
C TYR A 703 -18.20 6.07 29.40
N PHE A 704 -17.32 6.81 28.74
CA PHE A 704 -16.18 6.26 28.01
C PHE A 704 -14.88 6.84 28.55
N LEU A 705 -13.89 5.97 28.76
CA LEU A 705 -12.53 6.36 29.09
C LEU A 705 -11.65 6.22 27.86
N GLN A 706 -11.17 7.34 27.34
CA GLN A 706 -10.18 7.38 26.26
C GLN A 706 -8.80 7.60 26.85
N VAL A 707 -7.80 6.94 26.29
CA VAL A 707 -6.40 7.09 26.67
C VAL A 707 -5.52 7.28 25.44
N PHE A 708 -4.51 8.12 25.58
CA PHE A 708 -3.64 8.55 24.48
C PHE A 708 -2.18 8.54 24.93
N ALA A 709 -1.28 8.23 24.00
CA ALA A 709 0.15 8.43 24.16
C ALA A 709 0.69 9.32 23.04
N PHE A 710 1.49 10.31 23.43
CA PHE A 710 2.15 11.26 22.54
C PHE A 710 3.66 11.11 22.65
N SER A 711 4.37 11.11 21.53
CA SER A 711 5.84 11.16 21.53
C SER A 711 6.31 12.53 21.99
N ASN A 712 7.30 12.59 22.87
CA ASN A 712 7.99 13.84 23.22
C ASN A 712 9.25 14.06 22.38
N GLN A 713 9.62 13.09 21.54
CA GLN A 713 10.81 13.17 20.69
C GLN A 713 10.49 13.88 19.38
N ASP A 714 11.33 14.85 19.05
CA ASP A 714 11.34 15.51 17.76
C ASP A 714 12.25 14.75 16.80
N THR A 715 11.74 14.38 15.64
CA THR A 715 12.49 13.71 14.57
C THR A 715 12.24 14.41 13.25
N GLU A 716 13.07 14.15 12.23
CA GLU A 716 12.85 14.71 10.89
C GLU A 716 11.51 14.28 10.27
N LEU A 717 11.01 13.10 10.64
CA LEU A 717 9.79 12.51 10.07
C LEU A 717 8.53 12.82 10.89
N VAL A 718 8.63 12.75 12.21
CA VAL A 718 7.48 12.90 13.13
C VAL A 718 7.83 13.93 14.20
N PRO A 719 7.01 15.00 14.35
CA PRO A 719 7.28 16.05 15.31
C PRO A 719 6.98 15.61 16.76
N SER A 720 7.60 16.30 17.72
CA SER A 720 7.22 16.18 19.13
C SER A 720 5.76 16.57 19.36
N GLY A 721 5.07 15.88 20.26
CA GLY A 721 3.63 16.03 20.53
C GLY A 721 2.74 15.21 19.61
N PHE A 722 3.29 14.40 18.69
CA PHE A 722 2.50 13.53 17.81
C PHE A 722 1.85 12.36 18.57
N GLU A 723 0.56 12.10 18.33
CA GLU A 723 -0.17 10.96 18.89
C GLU A 723 0.33 9.66 18.26
N VAL A 724 0.93 8.78 19.05
CA VAL A 724 1.48 7.49 18.56
C VAL A 724 0.59 6.29 18.89
N ALA A 725 -0.33 6.43 19.85
CA ALA A 725 -1.24 5.37 20.26
C ALA A 725 -2.48 5.94 20.96
N LYS A 726 -3.60 5.23 20.82
CA LYS A 726 -4.84 5.52 21.55
C LYS A 726 -5.64 4.26 21.87
N GLU A 727 -6.47 4.32 22.89
CA GLU A 727 -7.48 3.30 23.20
C GLU A 727 -8.73 3.90 23.86
N GLU A 728 -9.86 3.22 23.74
CA GLU A 728 -11.14 3.60 24.37
C GLU A 728 -11.76 2.42 25.11
N PHE A 729 -12.30 2.68 26.31
CA PHE A 729 -13.00 1.71 27.13
C PHE A 729 -14.38 2.22 27.52
N GLU A 730 -15.41 1.39 27.33
CA GLU A 730 -16.73 1.61 27.92
C GLU A 730 -16.68 1.29 29.43
N LEU A 731 -17.28 2.14 30.26
CA LEU A 731 -17.35 1.93 31.71
C LEU A 731 -18.75 1.43 32.12
N ASN A 732 -18.81 0.44 33.01
CA ASN A 732 -20.05 -0.23 33.43
C ASN A 732 -20.80 0.58 34.52
N LYS A 733 -21.03 1.87 34.26
CA LYS A 733 -21.59 2.83 35.22
C LYS A 733 -22.89 3.48 34.74
N GLY A 734 -23.61 2.86 33.81
CA GLY A 734 -24.90 3.40 33.38
C GLY A 734 -25.62 2.49 32.38
N THR A 735 -26.76 2.97 31.91
CA THR A 735 -27.49 2.38 30.78
C THR A 735 -28.02 3.56 29.99
N TYR A 736 -27.47 3.77 28.79
CA TYR A 736 -27.81 4.93 27.97
C TYR A 736 -29.25 4.86 27.45
N PHE A 737 -29.60 3.73 26.83
CA PHE A 737 -30.94 3.53 26.26
C PHE A 737 -31.95 3.29 27.38
N VAL A 738 -32.71 4.34 27.69
CA VAL A 738 -33.84 4.29 28.62
C VAL A 738 -35.05 4.89 27.95
N ALA A 739 -36.21 4.29 28.19
CA ALA A 739 -37.47 4.89 27.80
C ALA A 739 -37.70 6.13 28.66
N ILE A 740 -37.99 7.26 28.01
CA ILE A 740 -38.38 8.50 28.67
C ILE A 740 -39.89 8.62 28.48
N GLU A 741 -40.64 8.78 29.57
CA GLU A 741 -42.05 9.18 29.48
C GLU A 741 -42.10 10.64 29.04
N GLU A 742 -42.72 10.89 27.89
CA GLU A 742 -42.85 12.21 27.31
C GLU A 742 -44.20 12.82 27.71
N GLU A 743 -44.18 14.02 28.26
CA GLU A 743 -45.40 14.76 28.64
C GLU A 743 -45.93 15.56 27.45
N GLY A 744 -47.23 15.51 27.23
CA GLY A 744 -47.91 16.31 26.22
C GLY A 744 -49.32 15.82 25.95
N SER A 745 -49.96 16.35 24.92
CA SER A 745 -51.32 15.98 24.54
C SER A 745 -51.47 15.92 23.04
N LEU A 746 -52.06 14.84 22.55
CA LEU A 746 -52.33 14.62 21.15
C LEU A 746 -53.80 14.91 20.84
N THR A 747 -54.06 15.39 19.63
CA THR A 747 -55.41 15.39 19.06
C THR A 747 -55.44 14.45 17.88
N VAL A 748 -56.27 13.40 17.97
CA VAL A 748 -56.46 12.40 16.92
C VAL A 748 -57.81 12.62 16.26
N GLU A 749 -57.84 12.72 14.93
CA GLU A 749 -59.04 12.87 14.13
C GLU A 749 -59.05 11.84 12.99
N GLU A 750 -60.05 10.96 12.99
CA GLU A 750 -60.29 10.04 11.89
C GLU A 750 -61.02 10.74 10.74
N GLN A 751 -60.50 10.58 9.52
CA GLN A 751 -61.08 11.07 8.27
C GLN A 751 -61.23 9.92 7.26
N GLU A 752 -61.89 10.17 6.14
CA GLU A 752 -62.04 9.15 5.09
C GLU A 752 -60.66 8.69 4.57
N ASN A 753 -60.34 7.42 4.78
CA ASN A 753 -59.09 6.74 4.41
C ASN A 753 -57.80 7.27 5.08
N LYS A 754 -57.88 8.18 6.06
CA LYS A 754 -56.70 8.68 6.78
C LYS A 754 -56.99 9.08 8.23
N ILE A 755 -55.92 9.17 9.03
CA ILE A 755 -55.96 9.60 10.43
C ILE A 755 -55.00 10.79 10.58
N LEU A 756 -55.51 11.89 11.12
CA LEU A 756 -54.74 13.09 11.42
C LEU A 756 -54.38 13.07 12.91
N VAL A 757 -53.09 13.24 13.21
CA VAL A 757 -52.59 13.33 14.59
C VAL A 757 -51.83 14.65 14.74
N ASN A 758 -52.26 15.49 15.67
CA ASN A 758 -51.64 16.80 15.93
C ASN A 758 -51.03 16.86 17.32
N ALA A 759 -49.84 17.45 17.40
CA ALA A 759 -49.12 17.76 18.63
C ALA A 759 -48.53 19.18 18.51
N GLY A 760 -49.22 20.18 19.07
CA GLY A 760 -48.85 21.58 18.88
C GLY A 760 -48.82 21.98 17.40
N ASP A 761 -47.66 22.45 16.93
CA ASP A 761 -47.44 22.87 15.53
C ASP A 761 -47.06 21.70 14.59
N ILE A 762 -46.91 20.49 15.14
CA ILE A 762 -46.56 19.28 14.39
C ILE A 762 -47.84 18.52 14.03
N SER A 763 -47.96 18.12 12.77
CA SER A 763 -49.08 17.33 12.27
C SER A 763 -48.61 16.14 11.45
N TYR A 764 -49.24 14.99 11.69
CA TYR A 764 -49.00 13.72 11.02
C TYR A 764 -50.27 13.26 10.31
N GLU A 765 -50.13 12.76 9.08
CA GLU A 765 -51.21 12.07 8.38
C GLU A 765 -50.81 10.61 8.16
N PHE A 766 -51.66 9.68 8.60
CA PHE A 766 -51.49 8.23 8.44
C PHE A 766 -52.62 7.66 7.57
N SER A 767 -52.35 6.62 6.79
CA SER A 767 -53.39 5.90 6.04
C SER A 767 -54.17 4.95 6.95
N SER A 768 -55.50 4.98 6.91
CA SER A 768 -56.36 3.97 7.58
C SER A 768 -56.79 2.84 6.64
N VAL A 769 -56.20 2.77 5.45
CA VAL A 769 -56.40 1.71 4.44
C VAL A 769 -55.07 1.20 3.91
N ASP A 770 -55.08 0.07 3.22
CA ASP A 770 -53.91 -0.48 2.54
C ASP A 770 -53.31 0.54 1.54
N GLY A 771 -51.99 0.68 1.52
CA GLY A 771 -51.35 1.75 0.75
C GLY A 771 -49.97 2.13 1.24
N ARG A 772 -49.76 3.39 1.61
CA ARG A 772 -48.55 3.90 2.27
C ARG A 772 -48.91 4.22 3.72
N GLY A 773 -48.05 3.88 4.68
CA GLY A 773 -48.34 4.10 6.10
C GLY A 773 -48.37 5.58 6.50
N LEU A 774 -47.20 6.20 6.65
CA LEU A 774 -47.08 7.65 6.88
C LEU A 774 -47.26 8.40 5.55
N LEU A 775 -48.22 9.32 5.51
CA LEU A 775 -48.58 10.13 4.33
C LEU A 775 -48.00 11.54 4.37
N SER A 776 -47.85 12.14 5.55
CA SER A 776 -47.32 13.49 5.74
C SER A 776 -46.76 13.70 7.15
N MET A 777 -45.72 14.52 7.27
CA MET A 777 -45.23 15.11 8.52
C MET A 777 -44.90 16.57 8.28
N LYS A 778 -45.62 17.46 8.98
CA LYS A 778 -45.48 18.91 8.83
C LYS A 778 -45.19 19.56 10.16
N ASN A 779 -44.35 20.61 10.14
CA ASN A 779 -44.15 21.53 11.25
C ASN A 779 -44.55 22.93 10.77
N ASN A 780 -45.41 23.61 11.53
CA ASN A 780 -45.94 24.93 11.15
C ASN A 780 -46.54 24.95 9.73
N GLY A 781 -47.23 23.86 9.37
CA GLY A 781 -47.86 23.67 8.06
C GLY A 781 -46.90 23.43 6.89
N ARG A 782 -45.59 23.30 7.12
CA ARG A 782 -44.58 23.03 6.08
C ARG A 782 -44.08 21.60 6.15
N ASP A 783 -43.92 20.97 4.99
CA ASP A 783 -43.36 19.62 4.90
C ASP A 783 -41.91 19.61 5.38
N MET A 784 -41.60 18.66 6.27
CA MET A 784 -40.25 18.51 6.83
C MET A 784 -39.31 17.70 5.94
N PHE A 785 -39.89 16.75 5.19
CA PHE A 785 -39.17 15.82 4.34
C PHE A 785 -39.56 16.06 2.87
N ARG A 786 -38.60 15.88 1.97
CA ARG A 786 -38.90 15.72 0.54
C ARG A 786 -39.38 14.31 0.23
N GLU A 787 -38.80 13.32 0.90
CA GLU A 787 -39.23 11.94 0.90
C GLU A 787 -39.31 11.45 2.35
N LEU A 788 -40.52 11.05 2.77
CA LEU A 788 -40.76 10.45 4.08
C LEU A 788 -40.00 9.13 4.24
N PRO A 789 -39.68 8.71 5.47
CA PRO A 789 -38.99 7.45 5.74
C PRO A 789 -39.60 6.25 4.99
N ARG A 790 -38.76 5.54 4.25
CA ARG A 790 -39.08 4.26 3.59
C ARG A 790 -38.04 3.21 3.95
N LEU A 791 -38.43 1.94 3.92
CA LEU A 791 -37.50 0.84 4.15
C LEU A 791 -36.32 0.90 3.17
N ASN A 792 -35.13 0.58 3.66
CA ASN A 792 -33.90 0.51 2.89
C ASN A 792 -33.12 -0.77 3.21
N PHE A 793 -32.72 -1.48 2.15
CA PHE A 793 -31.97 -2.74 2.24
C PHE A 793 -30.69 -2.73 1.39
N TRP A 794 -30.41 -1.61 0.72
CA TRP A 794 -29.37 -1.51 -0.30
C TRP A 794 -28.33 -0.43 0.02
N ARG A 795 -27.10 -0.70 -0.42
CA ARG A 795 -25.99 0.24 -0.49
C ARG A 795 -25.32 0.12 -1.86
N ALA A 796 -24.66 1.16 -2.32
CA ALA A 796 -23.83 1.05 -3.52
C ALA A 796 -22.66 0.10 -3.25
N LEU A 797 -22.53 -0.95 -4.06
CA LEU A 797 -21.57 -2.02 -3.78
C LEU A 797 -20.13 -1.49 -3.76
N THR A 798 -19.37 -1.93 -2.76
CA THR A 798 -17.92 -1.70 -2.68
C THR A 798 -17.17 -2.61 -3.66
N ASP A 799 -15.89 -2.33 -3.90
CA ASP A 799 -15.06 -3.20 -4.75
C ASP A 799 -14.99 -4.64 -4.24
N ASN A 800 -14.92 -4.84 -2.92
CA ASN A 800 -14.95 -6.17 -2.29
C ASN A 800 -16.24 -6.93 -2.60
N GLU A 801 -17.38 -6.24 -2.60
CA GLU A 801 -18.68 -6.84 -2.86
C GLU A 801 -18.88 -7.18 -4.34
N PHE A 802 -18.31 -6.37 -5.24
CA PHE A 802 -18.19 -6.73 -6.65
C PHE A 802 -17.32 -7.98 -6.83
N GLY A 803 -16.22 -8.06 -6.10
CA GLY A 803 -15.33 -9.22 -6.06
C GLY A 803 -16.02 -10.50 -5.57
N GLU A 804 -16.95 -10.37 -4.63
CA GLU A 804 -17.80 -11.46 -4.13
C GLU A 804 -18.91 -11.88 -5.12
N GLY A 805 -19.24 -11.03 -6.10
CA GLY A 805 -20.35 -11.27 -7.03
C GLY A 805 -21.72 -10.80 -6.51
N MET A 806 -21.76 -9.89 -5.51
CA MET A 806 -23.00 -9.41 -4.90
C MET A 806 -23.91 -8.62 -5.85
N GLN A 807 -23.34 -8.06 -6.92
CA GLN A 807 -24.09 -7.44 -8.02
C GLN A 807 -25.07 -8.42 -8.69
N TYR A 808 -24.81 -9.72 -8.59
CA TYR A 808 -25.71 -10.77 -9.08
C TYR A 808 -26.56 -11.36 -7.95
N SER A 809 -25.97 -11.67 -6.80
CA SER A 809 -26.66 -12.44 -5.75
C SER A 809 -27.61 -11.61 -4.89
N SER A 810 -27.35 -10.32 -4.68
CA SER A 810 -28.07 -9.51 -3.68
C SER A 810 -28.91 -8.38 -4.28
N ARG A 811 -28.87 -8.18 -5.60
CA ARG A 811 -29.52 -7.06 -6.31
C ARG A 811 -31.03 -6.95 -6.05
N ILE A 812 -31.70 -8.06 -5.72
CA ILE A 812 -33.12 -8.05 -5.36
C ILE A 812 -33.43 -7.06 -4.21
N TRP A 813 -32.47 -6.81 -3.33
CA TRP A 813 -32.60 -5.86 -2.21
C TRP A 813 -32.60 -4.38 -2.63
N GLU A 814 -32.08 -4.03 -3.81
CA GLU A 814 -32.06 -2.66 -4.34
C GLU A 814 -33.45 -2.04 -4.40
N THR A 815 -34.41 -2.78 -4.96
CA THR A 815 -35.77 -2.31 -5.16
C THR A 815 -36.73 -2.71 -4.04
N ALA A 816 -36.28 -3.54 -3.08
CA ALA A 816 -37.12 -4.13 -2.04
C ALA A 816 -37.87 -3.07 -1.21
N GLY A 817 -37.21 -1.96 -0.89
CA GLY A 817 -37.81 -0.84 -0.14
C GLY A 817 -38.82 -0.01 -0.93
N GLN A 818 -38.75 -0.06 -2.27
CA GLN A 818 -39.65 0.68 -3.18
C GLN A 818 -40.82 -0.19 -3.65
N ASN A 819 -40.61 -1.50 -3.76
CA ASN A 819 -41.58 -2.47 -4.26
C ASN A 819 -42.33 -3.15 -3.10
N THR A 820 -43.04 -2.35 -2.31
CA THR A 820 -43.69 -2.79 -1.06
C THR A 820 -45.22 -2.80 -1.17
N ILE A 821 -45.87 -3.59 -0.33
CA ILE A 821 -47.32 -3.55 -0.10
C ILE A 821 -47.53 -3.34 1.39
N TYR A 822 -48.04 -2.16 1.79
CA TYR A 822 -48.46 -1.96 3.18
C TYR A 822 -49.90 -2.43 3.35
N THR A 823 -50.11 -3.27 4.34
CA THR A 823 -51.43 -3.66 4.85
C THR A 823 -51.65 -2.94 6.17
N TYR A 824 -52.70 -2.15 6.29
CA TYR A 824 -53.04 -1.48 7.56
C TYR A 824 -53.53 -2.53 8.57
N LYS A 825 -52.96 -2.52 9.78
CA LYS A 825 -53.27 -3.49 10.84
C LYS A 825 -54.05 -2.90 12.01
N GLY A 826 -54.46 -1.64 11.89
CA GLY A 826 -55.15 -0.91 12.96
C GLY A 826 -54.28 0.16 13.61
N SER A 827 -54.93 1.04 14.34
CA SER A 827 -54.31 2.06 15.18
C SER A 827 -54.99 2.11 16.53
N GLU A 828 -54.26 2.58 17.53
CA GLU A 828 -54.75 2.68 18.89
C GLU A 828 -54.11 3.87 19.62
N GLU A 829 -54.88 4.52 20.49
CA GLU A 829 -54.35 5.42 21.50
C GLU A 829 -53.85 4.58 22.68
N THR A 830 -52.62 4.86 23.10
CA THR A 830 -51.93 4.21 24.22
C THR A 830 -51.57 5.25 25.27
N ALA A 831 -51.05 4.81 26.42
CA ALA A 831 -50.56 5.74 27.44
C ALA A 831 -49.39 6.60 26.91
N ASP A 832 -48.59 6.05 26.00
CA ASP A 832 -47.35 6.65 25.49
C ASP A 832 -47.59 7.56 24.26
N GLY A 833 -48.80 7.51 23.67
CA GLY A 833 -49.17 8.28 22.48
C GLY A 833 -50.08 7.50 21.52
N PHE A 834 -50.03 7.81 20.23
CA PHE A 834 -50.86 7.18 19.20
C PHE A 834 -50.04 6.23 18.31
N ASN A 835 -50.46 4.96 18.22
CA ASN A 835 -49.83 3.93 17.40
C ASN A 835 -50.59 3.69 16.09
N ALA A 836 -49.89 3.67 14.96
CA ALA A 836 -50.39 3.18 13.67
C ALA A 836 -49.54 2.00 13.18
N ASN A 837 -50.19 0.85 12.97
CA ASN A 837 -49.52 -0.42 12.70
C ASN A 837 -49.69 -0.85 11.24
N TYR A 838 -48.60 -1.28 10.61
CA TYR A 838 -48.58 -1.73 9.22
C TYR A 838 -47.75 -3.01 9.07
N GLU A 839 -48.25 -3.96 8.29
CA GLU A 839 -47.43 -5.07 7.78
C GLU A 839 -46.99 -4.71 6.35
N VAL A 840 -45.68 -4.73 6.12
CA VAL A 840 -45.08 -4.39 4.83
C VAL A 840 -44.55 -5.67 4.20
N LYS A 841 -45.20 -6.14 3.13
CA LYS A 841 -44.69 -7.24 2.32
C LYS A 841 -43.75 -6.71 1.26
N LEU A 842 -42.59 -7.34 1.11
CA LEU A 842 -41.62 -7.05 0.06
C LEU A 842 -41.99 -7.86 -1.19
N ARG A 843 -42.40 -7.21 -2.28
CA ARG A 843 -42.86 -7.95 -3.47
C ARG A 843 -41.70 -8.71 -4.10
N GLY A 844 -41.91 -10.00 -4.35
CA GLY A 844 -40.90 -10.87 -4.95
C GLY A 844 -39.83 -11.37 -3.98
N ILE A 845 -39.93 -11.02 -2.69
CA ILE A 845 -39.03 -11.50 -1.64
C ILE A 845 -39.90 -12.15 -0.56
N GLU A 846 -39.57 -13.38 -0.17
CA GLU A 846 -40.27 -14.10 0.90
C GLU A 846 -39.86 -13.55 2.27
N ALA A 847 -40.15 -12.29 2.53
CA ALA A 847 -39.90 -11.57 3.77
C ALA A 847 -40.99 -10.52 4.02
N LYS A 848 -41.14 -10.14 5.29
CA LYS A 848 -42.02 -9.04 5.69
C LYS A 848 -41.36 -8.14 6.73
N VAL A 849 -41.84 -6.91 6.82
CA VAL A 849 -41.47 -5.96 7.87
C VAL A 849 -42.73 -5.41 8.52
N ASP A 850 -42.91 -5.63 9.82
CA ASP A 850 -43.97 -4.97 10.57
C ASP A 850 -43.45 -3.60 11.04
N VAL A 851 -44.07 -2.51 10.55
CA VAL A 851 -43.69 -1.12 10.82
C VAL A 851 -44.75 -0.49 11.73
N ILE A 852 -44.29 0.06 12.85
CA ILE A 852 -45.12 0.72 13.85
C ILE A 852 -44.65 2.17 13.93
N TYR A 853 -45.59 3.10 13.71
CA TYR A 853 -45.38 4.52 13.93
C TYR A 853 -46.09 4.92 15.21
N THR A 854 -45.34 5.44 16.19
CA THR A 854 -45.87 5.97 17.44
C THR A 854 -45.64 7.47 17.46
N VAL A 855 -46.71 8.26 17.38
CA VAL A 855 -46.63 9.68 17.71
C VAL A 855 -46.65 9.76 19.23
N ASN A 856 -45.52 10.09 19.83
CA ASN A 856 -45.40 10.21 21.28
C ASN A 856 -46.13 11.48 21.76
N ASN A 857 -46.48 11.54 23.04
CA ASN A 857 -47.26 12.64 23.60
C ASN A 857 -46.61 14.04 23.43
N ASP A 858 -45.27 14.13 23.36
CA ASP A 858 -44.56 15.39 23.08
C ASP A 858 -44.59 15.82 21.61
N GLY A 859 -45.15 14.98 20.73
CA GLY A 859 -45.23 15.18 19.30
C GLY A 859 -44.07 14.63 18.48
N SER A 860 -43.10 13.95 19.09
CA SER A 860 -42.05 13.20 18.38
C SER A 860 -42.61 11.91 17.75
N LEU A 861 -41.91 11.36 16.75
CA LEU A 861 -42.33 10.18 16.01
C LEU A 861 -41.34 9.03 16.21
N THR A 862 -41.71 8.03 17.00
CA THR A 862 -40.99 6.76 17.09
C THR A 862 -41.38 5.86 15.92
N THR A 863 -40.39 5.34 15.19
CA THR A 863 -40.56 4.35 14.13
C THR A 863 -39.89 3.05 14.54
N THR A 864 -40.67 1.99 14.72
CA THR A 864 -40.18 0.62 14.97
C THR A 864 -40.35 -0.23 13.73
N ALA A 865 -39.31 -0.96 13.33
CA ALA A 865 -39.36 -1.87 12.19
C ALA A 865 -38.91 -3.28 12.59
N ASN A 866 -39.75 -4.28 12.32
CA ASN A 866 -39.53 -5.68 12.67
C ASN A 866 -39.47 -6.53 11.40
N TYR A 867 -38.26 -6.85 10.93
CA TYR A 867 -38.04 -7.74 9.80
C TYR A 867 -38.22 -9.20 10.20
N SER A 868 -38.85 -9.99 9.32
CA SER A 868 -38.92 -11.44 9.40
C SER A 868 -38.73 -12.06 8.02
N ALA A 869 -37.72 -12.92 7.91
CA ALA A 869 -37.59 -13.84 6.78
C ALA A 869 -38.71 -14.89 6.85
N LEU A 870 -39.39 -15.11 5.72
CA LEU A 870 -40.40 -16.15 5.55
C LEU A 870 -39.85 -17.37 4.79
N SER A 871 -38.58 -17.31 4.39
CA SER A 871 -37.86 -18.36 3.66
C SER A 871 -36.42 -18.44 4.14
N ASP A 872 -35.85 -19.64 4.01
CA ASP A 872 -34.46 -19.92 4.38
C ASP A 872 -33.49 -19.66 3.22
N ASP A 873 -34.02 -19.44 2.01
CA ASP A 873 -33.27 -19.29 0.76
C ASP A 873 -33.21 -17.82 0.29
N LEU A 874 -33.18 -16.87 1.24
CA LEU A 874 -33.06 -15.45 0.92
C LEU A 874 -31.59 -15.06 0.73
N PRO A 875 -31.27 -14.20 -0.26
CA PRO A 875 -29.94 -13.64 -0.36
C PRO A 875 -29.63 -12.72 0.82
N GLU A 876 -28.36 -12.60 1.16
CA GLU A 876 -27.90 -11.74 2.26
C GLU A 876 -28.23 -10.27 2.01
N MET A 877 -28.73 -9.59 3.06
CA MET A 877 -29.00 -8.15 3.06
C MET A 877 -27.70 -7.35 3.23
N LEU A 878 -27.62 -6.18 2.60
CA LEU A 878 -26.49 -5.25 2.76
C LEU A 878 -26.70 -4.30 3.95
N ARG A 879 -27.94 -3.94 4.22
CA ARG A 879 -28.36 -3.13 5.38
C ARG A 879 -29.81 -3.45 5.74
N PHE A 880 -30.24 -3.02 6.92
CA PHE A 880 -31.65 -2.98 7.30
C PHE A 880 -31.93 -1.67 8.02
N GLY A 881 -32.68 -0.79 7.36
CA GLY A 881 -32.92 0.55 7.86
C GLY A 881 -34.02 1.32 7.15
N MET A 882 -33.97 2.64 7.29
CA MET A 882 -34.85 3.60 6.64
C MET A 882 -34.04 4.63 5.86
N LEU A 883 -34.52 5.00 4.67
CA LEU A 883 -34.02 6.12 3.88
C LEU A 883 -35.08 7.22 3.85
N MET A 884 -34.63 8.46 4.04
CA MET A 884 -35.46 9.67 3.94
C MET A 884 -34.66 10.82 3.34
N THR A 885 -35.34 11.85 2.86
CA THR A 885 -34.65 13.03 2.32
C THR A 885 -35.18 14.34 2.89
N LEU A 886 -34.27 15.28 3.13
CA LEU A 886 -34.57 16.63 3.62
C LEU A 886 -34.17 17.67 2.57
N PRO A 887 -34.75 18.88 2.61
CA PRO A 887 -34.24 20.02 1.85
C PRO A 887 -32.72 20.24 2.04
N ARG A 888 -32.01 20.63 0.98
CA ARG A 888 -30.53 20.77 0.99
C ARG A 888 -29.99 21.71 2.08
N ASN A 889 -30.78 22.69 2.53
CA ASN A 889 -30.36 23.64 3.54
C ASN A 889 -30.22 23.03 4.95
N TYR A 890 -30.67 21.80 5.21
CA TYR A 890 -30.39 21.08 6.46
C TYR A 890 -28.98 20.46 6.47
N ASN A 891 -27.98 21.28 6.15
CA ASN A 891 -26.60 20.86 5.87
C ASN A 891 -25.75 20.66 7.14
N ASP A 892 -26.18 21.16 8.30
CA ASP A 892 -25.42 21.05 9.54
C ASP A 892 -25.65 19.69 10.21
N PHE A 893 -24.67 18.80 10.13
CA PHE A 893 -24.72 17.43 10.63
C PHE A 893 -23.92 17.28 11.91
N THR A 894 -24.58 16.94 13.01
CA THR A 894 -23.95 16.65 14.31
C THR A 894 -24.41 15.28 14.77
N TRP A 895 -23.52 14.47 15.34
CA TRP A 895 -23.89 13.17 15.89
C TRP A 895 -23.12 12.83 17.16
N TYR A 896 -23.76 12.11 18.08
CA TYR A 896 -23.08 11.41 19.16
C TYR A 896 -22.89 9.96 18.75
N GLY A 897 -21.65 9.57 18.45
CA GLY A 897 -21.31 8.25 17.96
C GLY A 897 -19.82 8.11 17.68
N ARG A 898 -19.44 7.11 16.88
CA ARG A 898 -18.04 6.98 16.43
C ARG A 898 -17.71 7.97 15.33
N GLY A 899 -16.53 8.58 15.40
CA GLY A 899 -16.07 9.56 14.43
C GLY A 899 -14.61 10.00 14.63
N PRO A 900 -14.17 11.08 13.94
CA PRO A 900 -15.00 11.94 13.09
C PRO A 900 -15.23 11.40 11.67
N HIS A 901 -14.32 10.59 11.11
CA HIS A 901 -14.41 10.07 9.74
C HIS A 901 -15.36 8.86 9.63
N GLU A 902 -15.62 8.43 8.39
CA GLU A 902 -16.48 7.26 8.15
C GLU A 902 -15.90 5.98 8.76
N ASN A 903 -16.79 5.09 9.22
CA ASN A 903 -16.44 3.81 9.83
C ASN A 903 -17.54 2.78 9.59
N TYR A 904 -17.18 1.51 9.70
CA TYR A 904 -18.08 0.37 9.50
C TYR A 904 -17.95 -0.62 10.65
N VAL A 905 -18.92 -1.53 10.77
CA VAL A 905 -19.01 -2.47 11.90
C VAL A 905 -17.74 -3.31 12.09
N ASP A 906 -17.00 -3.59 11.01
CA ASP A 906 -15.72 -4.31 10.97
C ASP A 906 -14.50 -3.40 10.79
N ARG A 907 -14.67 -2.07 10.78
CA ARG A 907 -13.59 -1.06 10.66
C ARG A 907 -13.91 0.20 11.47
N LYS A 908 -13.90 0.09 12.79
CA LYS A 908 -14.24 1.19 13.71
C LYS A 908 -13.32 1.43 14.90
N HIS A 909 -12.30 0.58 15.11
CA HIS A 909 -11.45 0.64 16.32
C HIS A 909 -10.61 1.93 16.42
N ASP A 910 -10.40 2.65 15.33
CA ASP A 910 -9.70 3.93 15.30
C ASP A 910 -10.64 5.14 15.45
N THR A 911 -11.95 4.95 15.32
CA THR A 911 -12.98 6.00 15.52
C THR A 911 -13.59 5.89 16.91
N PHE A 912 -13.38 6.91 17.73
CA PHE A 912 -13.82 6.91 19.13
C PHE A 912 -15.18 7.55 19.31
N MET A 913 -15.83 7.23 20.43
CA MET A 913 -17.10 7.80 20.84
C MET A 913 -16.92 9.29 21.12
N GLY A 914 -17.88 10.12 20.71
CA GLY A 914 -17.82 11.56 20.95
C GLY A 914 -18.96 12.30 20.24
N VAL A 915 -19.14 13.57 20.57
CA VAL A 915 -20.03 14.46 19.82
C VAL A 915 -19.23 15.12 18.70
N TRP A 916 -19.58 14.79 17.46
CA TRP A 916 -18.90 15.25 16.26
C TRP A 916 -19.82 16.16 15.45
N ASN A 917 -19.25 17.08 14.69
CA ASN A 917 -19.98 18.00 13.81
C ASN A 917 -19.27 18.14 12.45
N GLY A 918 -20.05 18.41 11.40
CA GLY A 918 -19.57 18.64 10.03
C GLY A 918 -20.72 19.02 9.10
N LYS A 919 -20.41 19.29 7.82
CA LYS A 919 -21.45 19.52 6.80
C LYS A 919 -21.77 18.23 6.06
N VAL A 920 -23.02 18.07 5.62
CA VAL A 920 -23.49 16.91 4.83
C VAL A 920 -22.64 16.72 3.57
N GLU A 921 -22.26 17.82 2.92
CA GLU A 921 -21.45 17.79 1.70
C GLU A 921 -20.01 17.28 1.92
N ASP A 922 -19.50 17.33 3.16
CA ASP A 922 -18.16 16.84 3.52
C ASP A 922 -18.17 15.37 4.00
N GLN A 923 -19.34 14.73 4.10
CA GLN A 923 -19.42 13.39 4.71
C GLN A 923 -19.13 12.25 3.74
N ALA A 924 -19.29 12.46 2.45
CA ALA A 924 -18.94 11.47 1.44
C ALA A 924 -17.44 11.57 1.14
N PHE A 925 -16.73 10.44 1.20
CA PHE A 925 -15.41 10.31 0.62
C PHE A 925 -15.54 9.93 -0.84
N GLU A 926 -14.88 10.70 -1.71
CA GLU A 926 -14.93 10.55 -3.16
C GLU A 926 -14.01 9.40 -3.62
N TYR A 927 -14.41 8.16 -3.34
CA TYR A 927 -13.69 6.98 -3.84
C TYR A 927 -13.58 7.02 -5.36
N TYR A 928 -12.42 6.63 -5.89
CA TYR A 928 -12.03 6.74 -7.30
C TYR A 928 -13.08 6.13 -8.25
N ARG A 929 -13.50 4.91 -7.92
CA ARG A 929 -14.77 4.35 -8.40
C ARG A 929 -15.85 4.69 -7.36
N PRO A 930 -16.94 5.39 -7.73
CA PRO A 930 -18.02 5.69 -6.80
C PRO A 930 -18.61 4.44 -6.15
N GLN A 931 -18.85 4.50 -4.83
CA GLN A 931 -19.37 3.40 -4.02
C GLN A 931 -19.87 3.89 -2.65
N GLU A 932 -20.38 2.99 -1.80
CA GLU A 932 -20.84 3.36 -0.45
C GLU A 932 -19.76 4.12 0.34
N THR A 933 -20.20 5.21 0.99
CA THR A 933 -19.36 6.09 1.81
C THR A 933 -20.18 6.87 2.85
N GLY A 934 -19.51 7.38 3.87
CA GLY A 934 -20.04 8.35 4.83
C GLY A 934 -20.74 7.74 6.04
N ASN A 935 -20.70 6.42 6.19
CA ASN A 935 -21.33 5.72 7.32
C ASN A 935 -20.65 6.06 8.66
N LYS A 936 -21.45 6.19 9.72
CA LYS A 936 -21.03 6.31 11.12
C LYS A 936 -21.70 5.20 11.92
N THR A 937 -20.96 4.50 12.76
CA THR A 937 -21.48 3.42 13.63
C THR A 937 -21.64 3.86 15.08
N ASP A 938 -22.33 3.01 15.84
CA ASP A 938 -22.61 3.18 17.26
C ASP A 938 -23.22 4.56 17.59
N VAL A 939 -24.05 5.09 16.69
CA VAL A 939 -24.68 6.41 16.84
C VAL A 939 -25.87 6.34 17.78
N ARG A 940 -25.92 7.26 18.73
CA ARG A 940 -26.97 7.36 19.75
C ARG A 940 -28.02 8.34 19.30
N TRP A 941 -27.57 9.51 18.85
CA TRP A 941 -28.40 10.50 18.19
C TRP A 941 -27.61 11.27 17.13
N LEU A 942 -28.35 11.88 16.19
CA LEU A 942 -27.85 12.88 15.26
C LEU A 942 -28.83 14.04 15.11
N THR A 943 -28.34 15.17 14.62
CA THR A 943 -29.16 16.30 14.18
C THR A 943 -28.78 16.75 12.79
N LEU A 944 -29.79 17.16 12.00
CA LEU A 944 -29.62 17.86 10.74
C LEU A 944 -30.33 19.20 10.84
N LYS A 945 -29.58 20.29 10.83
CA LYS A 945 -30.09 21.65 11.03
C LYS A 945 -29.76 22.55 9.85
N ASN A 946 -30.58 23.57 9.66
CA ASN A 946 -30.27 24.69 8.79
C ASN A 946 -29.57 25.82 9.56
N ASP A 947 -29.16 26.88 8.85
CA ASP A 947 -28.44 28.02 9.43
C ASP A 947 -29.23 28.79 10.50
N GLN A 948 -30.54 28.56 10.62
CA GLN A 948 -31.40 29.16 11.66
C GLN A 948 -31.51 28.27 12.91
N GLY A 949 -30.88 27.10 12.91
CA GLY A 949 -30.96 26.11 13.99
C GLY A 949 -32.17 25.18 13.92
N ASN A 950 -33.07 25.39 12.94
CA ASN A 950 -34.26 24.57 12.75
C ASN A 950 -33.88 23.25 12.05
N GLY A 951 -34.46 22.14 12.48
CA GLY A 951 -34.03 20.83 11.98
C GLY A 951 -34.78 19.65 12.58
N ILE A 952 -34.18 18.47 12.38
CA ILE A 952 -34.60 17.24 13.05
C ILE A 952 -33.48 16.74 13.98
N LYS A 953 -33.89 16.02 15.03
CA LYS A 953 -33.03 15.09 15.78
C LYS A 953 -33.54 13.68 15.53
N ILE A 954 -32.62 12.74 15.30
CA ILE A 954 -32.90 11.31 15.31
C ILE A 954 -32.21 10.71 16.52
N GLU A 955 -32.91 9.90 17.30
CA GLU A 955 -32.37 9.21 18.48
C GLU A 955 -32.73 7.73 18.43
N GLY A 956 -31.75 6.86 18.63
CA GLY A 956 -31.96 5.41 18.59
C GLY A 956 -32.43 4.85 19.93
N ALA A 957 -33.31 3.86 19.91
CA ALA A 957 -33.57 3.00 21.07
C ALA A 957 -32.44 1.98 21.33
N GLN A 958 -31.53 1.86 20.36
CA GLN A 958 -30.30 1.09 20.36
C GLN A 958 -29.27 1.84 19.50
N PRO A 959 -27.97 1.48 19.51
CA PRO A 959 -26.99 2.11 18.63
C PRO A 959 -27.39 1.94 17.15
N LEU A 960 -27.19 2.99 16.36
CA LEU A 960 -27.56 3.06 14.96
C LEU A 960 -26.32 3.13 14.07
N SER A 961 -26.47 2.71 12.81
CA SER A 961 -25.58 3.12 11.73
C SER A 961 -26.27 4.19 10.88
N VAL A 962 -25.58 5.28 10.60
CA VAL A 962 -26.19 6.44 9.92
C VAL A 962 -25.26 7.02 8.87
N SER A 963 -25.84 7.50 7.77
CA SER A 963 -25.13 8.33 6.79
C SER A 963 -26.02 9.48 6.33
N ALA A 964 -25.42 10.65 6.16
CA ALA A 964 -26.07 11.83 5.61
C ALA A 964 -25.18 12.39 4.51
N THR A 965 -25.61 12.31 3.25
CA THR A 965 -24.86 12.77 2.07
C THR A 965 -25.77 13.52 1.10
N ASN A 966 -25.24 13.97 -0.04
CA ASN A 966 -26.04 14.53 -1.14
C ASN A 966 -26.30 13.52 -2.27
N ASN A 967 -26.10 12.23 -2.03
CA ASN A 967 -26.27 11.17 -3.02
C ASN A 967 -27.06 10.02 -2.44
N ARG A 968 -27.96 9.44 -3.23
CA ARG A 968 -28.60 8.19 -2.88
C ARG A 968 -27.66 7.02 -3.19
N PRO A 969 -27.82 5.87 -2.51
CA PRO A 969 -27.08 4.66 -2.89
C PRO A 969 -27.18 4.34 -4.38
N GLU A 970 -28.35 4.56 -4.99
CA GLU A 970 -28.57 4.30 -6.41
C GLU A 970 -27.79 5.26 -7.35
N ASP A 971 -27.35 6.43 -6.87
CA ASP A 971 -26.53 7.35 -7.67
C ASP A 971 -25.09 6.85 -7.82
N LEU A 972 -24.60 6.10 -6.82
CA LEU A 972 -23.22 5.61 -6.72
C LEU A 972 -23.06 4.17 -7.25
N ASP A 973 -24.15 3.51 -7.62
CA ASP A 973 -24.17 2.11 -8.05
C ASP A 973 -24.00 1.99 -9.58
N PRO A 974 -22.91 1.37 -10.09
CA PRO A 974 -22.68 1.27 -11.52
C PRO A 974 -23.54 0.20 -12.21
N GLY A 975 -24.27 -0.65 -11.47
CA GLY A 975 -25.10 -1.72 -12.01
C GLY A 975 -24.44 -3.10 -11.93
N MET A 976 -24.65 -3.92 -12.96
CA MET A 976 -24.19 -5.32 -13.00
C MET A 976 -22.69 -5.48 -13.31
N THR A 977 -22.01 -4.40 -13.68
CA THR A 977 -20.60 -4.41 -14.11
C THR A 977 -19.86 -3.25 -13.45
N LYS A 978 -18.56 -3.41 -13.17
CA LYS A 978 -17.69 -2.29 -12.85
C LYS A 978 -17.53 -1.43 -14.11
N LYS A 979 -18.31 -0.35 -14.21
CA LYS A 979 -18.19 0.60 -15.33
C LYS A 979 -16.94 1.46 -15.12
N GLN A 980 -16.38 1.96 -16.22
CA GLN A 980 -15.42 3.06 -16.22
C GLN A 980 -16.16 4.33 -15.76
N GLN A 981 -16.30 4.49 -14.45
CA GLN A 981 -17.09 5.54 -13.83
C GLN A 981 -16.27 6.19 -12.73
N HIS A 982 -16.33 7.51 -12.69
CA HIS A 982 -15.56 8.37 -11.81
C HIS A 982 -16.49 9.21 -10.94
N TRP A 983 -15.96 9.78 -9.86
CA TRP A 983 -16.74 10.69 -9.02
C TRP A 983 -17.24 11.93 -9.77
N SER A 984 -16.48 12.39 -10.78
CA SER A 984 -16.91 13.45 -11.71
C SER A 984 -18.19 13.09 -12.48
N ASP A 985 -18.51 11.81 -12.66
CA ASP A 985 -19.76 11.39 -13.31
C ASP A 985 -20.99 11.51 -12.39
N ILE A 986 -20.77 11.73 -11.09
CA ILE A 986 -21.83 11.80 -10.09
C ILE A 986 -22.23 13.25 -9.85
N SER A 987 -23.52 13.55 -10.02
CA SER A 987 -24.07 14.87 -9.69
C SER A 987 -24.69 14.85 -8.29
N PRO A 988 -24.23 15.69 -7.34
CA PRO A 988 -24.86 15.77 -6.03
C PRO A 988 -26.29 16.28 -6.17
N ARG A 989 -27.22 15.67 -5.44
CA ARG A 989 -28.63 16.04 -5.45
C ARG A 989 -28.86 17.36 -4.71
N ASN A 990 -30.00 17.99 -5.02
CA ASN A 990 -30.47 19.18 -4.29
C ASN A 990 -31.30 18.81 -3.03
N GLU A 991 -30.81 17.84 -2.27
CA GLU A 991 -31.40 17.32 -1.04
C GLU A 991 -30.32 16.71 -0.15
N VAL A 992 -30.62 16.56 1.13
CA VAL A 992 -29.86 15.71 2.06
C VAL A 992 -30.51 14.32 2.02
N VAL A 993 -29.72 13.30 1.73
CA VAL A 993 -30.13 11.90 1.79
C VAL A 993 -29.66 11.33 3.12
N LEU A 994 -30.60 10.94 3.97
CA LEU A 994 -30.34 10.39 5.29
C LEU A 994 -30.72 8.91 5.32
N CYS A 995 -29.76 8.05 5.67
CA CYS A 995 -30.01 6.66 6.01
C CYS A 995 -29.89 6.46 7.52
N VAL A 996 -30.86 5.76 8.11
CA VAL A 996 -30.90 5.41 9.54
C VAL A 996 -31.13 3.91 9.66
N ASP A 997 -30.08 3.17 9.96
CA ASP A 997 -30.09 1.71 9.98
C ASP A 997 -29.90 1.13 11.37
N LEU A 998 -30.37 -0.10 11.56
CA LEU A 998 -29.93 -0.94 12.66
C LEU A 998 -28.41 -1.13 12.61
N PHE A 999 -27.93 -1.70 11.49
CA PHE A 999 -26.53 -1.66 11.09
C PHE A 999 -26.39 -1.90 9.59
N GLN A 1000 -25.17 -1.76 9.09
CA GLN A 1000 -24.79 -2.09 7.73
C GLN A 1000 -23.78 -3.23 7.74
N ARG A 1001 -23.86 -4.14 6.77
CA ARG A 1001 -22.89 -5.21 6.56
C ARG A 1001 -21.45 -4.65 6.54
N GLY A 1002 -20.50 -5.40 7.12
CA GLY A 1002 -19.08 -5.04 7.07
C GLY A 1002 -18.55 -4.84 5.65
N VAL A 1003 -17.45 -4.10 5.51
CA VAL A 1003 -16.81 -3.84 4.20
C VAL A 1003 -15.86 -4.96 3.77
N GLY A 1004 -15.40 -5.79 4.70
CA GLY A 1004 -14.43 -6.86 4.43
C GLY A 1004 -13.09 -6.32 3.97
N GLY A 1005 -12.29 -7.16 3.31
CA GLY A 1005 -10.94 -6.79 2.86
C GLY A 1005 -9.91 -7.91 2.94
N LEU A 1006 -10.31 -9.17 3.15
CA LEU A 1006 -9.37 -10.30 3.05
C LEU A 1006 -8.76 -10.38 1.64
N GLN A 1007 -9.61 -10.22 0.62
CA GLN A 1007 -9.27 -10.07 -0.80
C GLN A 1007 -10.47 -9.42 -1.51
N SER A 1008 -10.29 -8.90 -2.73
CA SER A 1008 -11.36 -8.24 -3.52
C SER A 1008 -11.86 -9.09 -4.71
N TRP A 1009 -11.77 -10.41 -4.60
CA TRP A 1009 -12.18 -11.37 -5.66
C TRP A 1009 -12.84 -12.64 -5.08
N GLY A 1010 -13.60 -12.50 -4.00
CA GLY A 1010 -14.51 -13.57 -3.54
C GLY A 1010 -14.73 -13.68 -2.04
N ALA A 1011 -13.92 -12.99 -1.23
CA ALA A 1011 -14.03 -13.10 0.22
C ALA A 1011 -15.15 -12.25 0.79
N LYS A 1012 -15.70 -12.72 1.92
CA LYS A 1012 -16.75 -12.05 2.69
C LYS A 1012 -16.18 -11.47 3.98
N PRO A 1013 -16.83 -10.46 4.59
CA PRO A 1013 -16.60 -10.12 5.99
C PRO A 1013 -16.83 -11.33 6.91
N LEU A 1014 -16.27 -11.29 8.12
CA LEU A 1014 -16.58 -12.30 9.14
C LEU A 1014 -18.09 -12.31 9.47
N ASN A 1015 -18.62 -13.48 9.83
CA ASN A 1015 -20.07 -13.69 10.02
C ASN A 1015 -20.72 -12.76 11.07
N GLU A 1016 -19.96 -12.32 12.07
CA GLU A 1016 -20.46 -11.41 13.11
C GLU A 1016 -20.73 -9.97 12.61
N TYR A 1017 -20.25 -9.63 11.41
CA TYR A 1017 -20.49 -8.35 10.75
C TYR A 1017 -21.50 -8.46 9.60
N ARG A 1018 -22.32 -9.52 9.59
CA ARG A 1018 -23.25 -9.88 8.52
C ARG A 1018 -24.65 -10.17 9.05
N PHE A 1019 -25.64 -10.09 8.18
CA PHE A 1019 -27.03 -10.44 8.52
C PHE A 1019 -27.25 -11.96 8.46
N MET A 1020 -27.03 -12.64 9.60
CA MET A 1020 -27.12 -14.10 9.72
C MET A 1020 -28.42 -14.65 10.35
N ASP A 1021 -29.24 -13.79 10.95
CA ASP A 1021 -30.48 -14.15 11.65
C ASP A 1021 -31.71 -14.01 10.76
N LYS A 1022 -32.79 -14.70 11.13
CA LYS A 1022 -34.07 -14.66 10.40
C LYS A 1022 -34.97 -13.49 10.82
N LYS A 1023 -34.63 -12.78 11.89
CA LYS A 1023 -35.43 -11.71 12.47
C LYS A 1023 -34.53 -10.58 12.95
N TYR A 1024 -34.93 -9.36 12.63
CA TYR A 1024 -34.27 -8.14 13.07
C TYR A 1024 -35.32 -7.13 13.54
N SER A 1025 -35.00 -6.37 14.58
CA SER A 1025 -35.86 -5.32 15.10
C SER A 1025 -35.00 -4.13 15.49
N TYR A 1026 -35.48 -2.93 15.19
CA TYR A 1026 -34.86 -1.70 15.66
C TYR A 1026 -35.89 -0.58 15.72
N SER A 1027 -35.62 0.41 16.57
CA SER A 1027 -36.46 1.59 16.73
C SER A 1027 -35.63 2.88 16.81
N TYR A 1028 -36.18 3.97 16.28
CA TYR A 1028 -35.62 5.31 16.43
C TYR A 1028 -36.74 6.35 16.49
N THR A 1029 -36.45 7.48 17.14
CA THR A 1029 -37.38 8.59 17.35
C THR A 1029 -36.92 9.81 16.56
N ILE A 1030 -37.86 10.45 15.85
CA ILE A 1030 -37.67 11.72 15.16
C ILE A 1030 -38.32 12.82 15.99
N SER A 1031 -37.54 13.81 16.42
CA SER A 1031 -38.07 15.03 17.04
C SER A 1031 -37.70 16.26 16.25
N VAL A 1032 -38.53 17.29 16.36
CA VAL A 1032 -38.37 18.56 15.66
C VAL A 1032 -37.61 19.53 16.56
N ASN A 1033 -36.45 19.98 16.12
CA ASN A 1033 -35.71 21.03 16.81
C ASN A 1033 -36.16 22.38 16.26
N ASN A 1034 -36.96 23.11 17.04
CA ASN A 1034 -37.24 24.53 16.82
C ASN A 1034 -36.35 25.34 17.78
N ASN A 1035 -35.69 26.37 17.26
CA ASN A 1035 -34.91 27.31 18.08
C ASN A 1035 -35.81 28.25 18.88
#